data_AF-A0A836GLB2-F1
#
_entry.id   AF-A0A836GLB2-F1
#
_cell.length_a   1.000
_cell.length_b   1.000
_cell.length_c   1.000
_cell.angle_alpha   90.00
_cell.angle_beta   90.00
_cell.angle_gamma   90.00
#
_symmetry.space_group_name_H-M   'P 1'
#
loop_
_entity.id
_entity.type
_entity.pdbx_description
1 polymer ?
#
loop_
_entity_poly.entity_id
_entity_poly.type
_entity_poly.pdbx_seq_one_letter_code
_entity_poly.pdbx_strand_id
1 'polypeptide(L)'
;MTLSAMSSFKGQLLLALALSIGLKLFTFSLSTLLTRLLLPYQNGVYFTYNVYNDAVLFIAREATRNVASRLPILEPSAEAEDKAEQDDDAAATQEVGPLKQNTVPSTPFATPAGVLPSSVRVANVHEVVHIALCSVPLAVIVVAAAEALGMCLGAVSFFPSMMRHARASEQLLHAAANTSSLDSSNTIKGRPSLLLAYMPEMTVLLCTILMAAVEPCVVLVQSLNLFRVVVLAECATLVARLCTIIGIVYACGRRNTGGRAPNGEAGDGLRTLSEARIVLASGQLAYAITHVAYYALVVSGLPVARWLGSNPAMGQVRTAALLDRARSRRQSEQDAVAGGPAPDAKKAPSHGVRWATFAFPFCLYSVSGSIAACRRYAALLAVFLRESLLRLLLSEGESFALTSLGSETARGYYQLISNLGSLVARLLFRVWENACFVRWSREAALGRRHTAVHLLKLMLRLAFYVGFSFTLLGPPLTETFLATVYTSQWSTPQVSTALQLYFYDLPLMAWNGLLEAFLRAVASPAVLRRLQRWMIGGAALRIAVCCITLVAFGKADTEGESVKVLVLLNIFNTVWRCGVSIYLLVSSPTDTAGASAADFPDTKAKESGNPGGPAVPNAPLLTSTPPAVSVRDFLSLFPSHIVYSTLGLFVCSRVLRAKSVVTVAALGLGYAAVILVWDGEVRGLLAKPVWSRVRPLLWRRRHHGSQVGTITPSSREGASLSEKKAN
;
A
#
# COMPACT_ATOMS: atom_id res chain seq x y z
N MET A 1 -2.20 19.85 -28.24
CA MET A 1 -1.66 18.95 -27.21
C MET A 1 -0.63 18.06 -27.90
N THR A 2 0.65 18.38 -27.77
CA THR A 2 1.75 17.70 -28.49
C THR A 2 2.44 16.69 -27.56
N LEU A 3 2.76 15.52 -28.10
CA LEU A 3 3.34 14.35 -27.43
C LEU A 3 4.69 14.60 -26.71
N SER A 4 5.29 15.78 -26.80
CA SER A 4 6.60 16.07 -26.20
C SER A 4 6.52 16.43 -24.70
N ALA A 5 5.33 16.73 -24.15
CA ALA A 5 5.18 17.03 -22.72
C ALA A 5 5.13 15.78 -21.81
N MET A 6 5.07 14.57 -22.39
CA MET A 6 5.01 13.30 -21.66
C MET A 6 6.39 12.71 -21.32
N SER A 7 7.50 13.34 -21.71
CA SER A 7 8.87 12.90 -21.39
C SER A 7 9.43 13.49 -20.09
N SER A 8 8.76 14.47 -19.47
CA SER A 8 9.17 14.99 -18.16
C SER A 8 8.87 13.96 -17.07
N PHE A 9 9.79 13.79 -16.11
CA PHE A 9 9.60 13.00 -14.88
C PHE A 9 8.24 13.27 -14.20
N LYS A 10 7.77 14.52 -14.28
CA LYS A 10 6.46 14.94 -13.77
C LYS A 10 5.28 14.33 -14.56
N GLY A 11 5.42 14.17 -15.88
CA GLY A 11 4.45 13.50 -16.75
C GLY A 11 4.40 11.99 -16.51
N GLN A 12 5.56 11.35 -16.29
CA GLN A 12 5.64 9.93 -15.91
C GLN A 12 5.05 9.67 -14.52
N LEU A 13 5.30 10.55 -13.56
CA LEU A 13 4.71 10.48 -12.22
C LEU A 13 3.19 10.68 -12.26
N LEU A 14 2.69 11.65 -13.03
CA LEU A 14 1.26 11.86 -13.21
C LEU A 14 0.58 10.68 -13.89
N LEU A 15 1.22 10.08 -14.91
CA LEU A 15 0.71 8.89 -15.58
C LEU A 15 0.71 7.68 -14.64
N ALA A 16 1.75 7.49 -13.85
CA ALA A 16 1.83 6.41 -12.86
C ALA A 16 0.78 6.57 -11.75
N LEU A 17 0.57 7.80 -11.27
CA LEU A 17 -0.46 8.12 -10.29
C LEU A 17 -1.87 7.88 -10.87
N ALA A 18 -2.13 8.37 -12.09
CA ALA A 18 -3.40 8.18 -12.77
C ALA A 18 -3.67 6.70 -13.05
N LEU A 19 -2.67 5.94 -13.50
CA LEU A 19 -2.76 4.50 -13.69
C LEU A 19 -3.04 3.78 -12.36
N SER A 20 -2.35 4.15 -11.28
CA SER A 20 -2.56 3.55 -9.95
C SER A 20 -3.96 3.80 -9.41
N ILE A 21 -4.47 5.03 -9.56
CA ILE A 21 -5.84 5.37 -9.16
C ILE A 21 -6.85 4.62 -10.03
N GLY A 22 -6.67 4.62 -11.36
CA GLY A 22 -7.53 3.92 -12.29
C GLY A 22 -7.60 2.41 -12.01
N LEU A 23 -6.45 1.78 -11.74
CA LEU A 23 -6.36 0.38 -11.34
C LEU A 23 -7.11 0.09 -10.03
N LYS A 24 -6.95 0.94 -9.02
CA LYS A 24 -7.64 0.78 -7.73
C LYS A 24 -9.14 0.95 -7.86
N LEU A 25 -9.61 1.88 -8.69
CA LEU A 25 -11.03 2.05 -8.99
C LEU A 25 -11.56 0.82 -9.72
N PHE A 26 -10.81 0.29 -10.68
CA PHE A 26 -11.20 -0.91 -11.42
C PHE A 26 -11.30 -2.14 -10.50
N THR A 27 -10.29 -2.40 -9.68
CA THR A 27 -10.32 -3.52 -8.72
C THR A 27 -11.38 -3.32 -7.64
N PHE A 28 -11.64 -2.09 -7.22
CA PHE A 28 -12.75 -1.77 -6.32
C PHE A 28 -14.12 -2.07 -6.96
N SER A 29 -14.32 -1.73 -8.24
CA SER A 29 -15.56 -2.05 -8.97
C SER A 29 -15.77 -3.56 -9.08
N LEU A 30 -14.73 -4.32 -9.43
CA LEU A 30 -14.79 -5.79 -9.45
C LEU A 30 -15.06 -6.38 -8.06
N SER A 31 -14.42 -5.85 -7.01
CA SER A 31 -14.67 -6.29 -5.64
C SER A 31 -16.10 -5.99 -5.21
N THR A 32 -16.64 -4.83 -5.58
CA THR A 32 -18.03 -4.44 -5.30
C THR A 32 -19.00 -5.37 -6.02
N LEU A 33 -18.73 -5.68 -7.29
CA LEU A 33 -19.52 -6.64 -8.06
C LEU A 33 -19.48 -8.04 -7.44
N LEU A 34 -18.31 -8.50 -6.98
CA LEU A 34 -18.20 -9.77 -6.27
C LEU A 34 -19.03 -9.78 -4.98
N THR A 35 -18.92 -8.73 -4.16
CA THR A 35 -19.68 -8.64 -2.91
C THR A 35 -21.19 -8.59 -3.14
N ARG A 36 -21.67 -8.04 -4.27
CA ARG A 36 -23.09 -8.14 -4.66
C ARG A 36 -23.57 -9.57 -4.85
N LEU A 37 -22.70 -10.43 -5.36
CA LEU A 37 -23.02 -11.83 -5.71
C LEU A 37 -22.88 -12.79 -4.53
N LEU A 38 -22.15 -12.42 -3.48
CA LEU A 38 -21.91 -13.27 -2.32
C LEU A 38 -22.88 -12.94 -1.18
N LEU A 39 -23.28 -13.98 -0.45
CA LEU A 39 -23.94 -13.81 0.85
C LEU A 39 -22.91 -13.43 1.93
N PRO A 40 -23.33 -12.77 3.04
CA PRO A 40 -22.41 -12.33 4.09
C PRO A 40 -21.50 -13.43 4.65
N TYR A 41 -22.04 -14.61 4.94
CA TYR A 41 -21.23 -15.74 5.43
C TYR A 41 -20.24 -16.26 4.37
N GLN A 42 -20.62 -16.27 3.09
CA GLN A 42 -19.72 -16.63 1.98
C GLN A 42 -18.58 -15.62 1.84
N ASN A 43 -18.88 -14.32 2.01
CA ASN A 43 -17.86 -13.28 2.06
C ASN A 43 -16.93 -13.46 3.28
N GLY A 44 -17.44 -13.98 4.41
CA GLY A 44 -16.63 -14.36 5.57
C GLY A 44 -15.62 -15.47 5.30
N VAL A 45 -15.97 -16.45 4.46
CA VAL A 45 -15.02 -17.47 3.97
C VAL A 45 -13.95 -16.81 3.11
N TYR A 46 -14.35 -15.92 2.18
CA TYR A 46 -13.42 -15.17 1.34
C TYR A 46 -12.43 -14.33 2.16
N PHE A 47 -12.92 -13.64 3.20
CA PHE A 47 -12.10 -12.93 4.17
C PHE A 47 -11.07 -13.86 4.83
N THR A 48 -11.52 -15.03 5.32
CA THR A 48 -10.66 -16.00 6.00
C THR A 48 -9.53 -16.51 5.10
N TYR A 49 -9.82 -16.80 3.83
CA TYR A 49 -8.81 -17.22 2.85
C TYR A 49 -7.76 -16.14 2.59
N ASN A 50 -8.17 -14.87 2.48
CA ASN A 50 -7.24 -13.77 2.27
C ASN A 50 -6.35 -13.54 3.50
N VAL A 51 -6.94 -13.46 4.70
CA VAL A 51 -6.18 -13.23 5.95
C VAL A 51 -5.12 -14.31 6.17
N TYR A 52 -5.45 -15.57 5.88
CA TYR A 52 -4.48 -16.67 5.97
C TYR A 52 -3.35 -16.55 4.95
N ASN A 53 -3.67 -16.34 3.67
CA ASN A 53 -2.66 -16.21 2.62
C ASN A 53 -1.74 -15.02 2.90
N ASP A 54 -2.32 -13.88 3.27
CA ASP A 54 -1.57 -12.67 3.59
C ASP A 54 -0.66 -12.91 4.80
N ALA A 55 -1.13 -13.59 5.85
CA ALA A 55 -0.31 -13.92 7.03
C ALA A 55 0.89 -14.82 6.68
N VAL A 56 0.65 -15.94 6.01
CA VAL A 56 1.70 -16.91 5.66
C VAL A 56 2.73 -16.27 4.74
N LEU A 57 2.27 -15.61 3.67
CA LEU A 57 3.15 -15.01 2.68
C LEU A 57 3.92 -13.82 3.25
N PHE A 58 3.31 -13.02 4.13
CA PHE A 58 4.00 -11.91 4.78
C PHE A 58 5.16 -12.42 5.64
N ILE A 59 4.94 -13.44 6.48
CA ILE A 59 6.01 -14.02 7.32
C ILE A 59 7.11 -14.64 6.44
N ALA A 60 6.72 -15.39 5.41
CA ALA A 60 7.66 -16.12 4.56
C ALA A 60 8.54 -15.22 3.68
N ARG A 61 8.00 -14.08 3.23
CA ARG A 61 8.64 -13.24 2.21
C ARG A 61 9.31 -12.00 2.78
N GLU A 62 8.75 -11.39 3.82
CA GLU A 62 9.20 -10.08 4.29
C GLU A 62 10.64 -10.13 4.81
N ALA A 63 10.99 -11.14 5.60
CA ALA A 63 12.36 -11.28 6.11
C ALA A 63 13.39 -11.56 5.00
N THR A 64 13.04 -12.41 4.02
CA THR A 64 13.94 -12.73 2.90
C THR A 64 14.12 -11.54 1.96
N ARG A 65 13.06 -10.78 1.68
CA ARG A 65 13.12 -9.49 0.95
C ARG A 65 14.03 -8.48 1.63
N ASN A 66 13.93 -8.32 2.95
CA ASN A 66 14.72 -7.36 3.72
C ASN A 66 16.22 -7.72 3.78
N VAL A 67 16.57 -9.00 3.70
CA VAL A 67 17.98 -9.42 3.51
C VAL A 67 18.43 -9.19 2.07
N ALA A 68 17.61 -9.60 1.10
CA ALA A 68 17.94 -9.46 -0.32
C ALA A 68 18.12 -8.00 -0.77
N SER A 69 17.37 -7.05 -0.19
CA SER A 69 17.49 -5.63 -0.49
C SER A 69 18.84 -5.02 -0.10
N ARG A 70 19.64 -5.71 0.73
CA ARG A 70 21.00 -5.31 1.11
C ARG A 70 22.08 -5.81 0.13
N LEU A 71 21.68 -6.54 -0.91
CA LEU A 71 22.58 -7.11 -1.92
C LEU A 71 22.44 -6.33 -3.25
N PRO A 72 23.30 -5.33 -3.51
CA PRO A 72 23.20 -4.51 -4.71
C PRO A 72 23.57 -5.30 -5.98
N ILE A 73 22.65 -5.36 -6.95
CA ILE A 73 22.84 -6.12 -8.20
C ILE A 73 23.59 -5.33 -9.28
N LEU A 74 23.36 -4.01 -9.33
CA LEU A 74 23.98 -3.10 -10.28
C LEU A 74 25.05 -2.27 -9.58
N GLU A 75 26.13 -1.97 -10.29
CA GLU A 75 27.11 -0.95 -9.89
C GLU A 75 26.80 0.39 -10.57
N PRO A 76 27.01 1.52 -9.88
CA PRO A 76 27.05 2.81 -10.55
C PRO A 76 28.20 2.82 -11.57
N SER A 77 27.98 3.44 -12.73
CA SER A 77 29.03 3.59 -13.74
C SER A 77 30.13 4.51 -13.21
N ALA A 78 31.40 4.24 -13.52
CA ALA A 78 32.54 5.10 -13.15
C ALA A 78 32.33 6.58 -13.55
N GLU A 79 31.65 6.87 -14.66
CA GLU A 79 31.29 8.23 -15.08
C GLU A 79 30.25 8.93 -14.17
N ALA A 80 29.49 8.18 -13.38
CA ALA A 80 28.54 8.72 -12.40
C ALA A 80 29.20 8.98 -11.04
N GLU A 81 30.28 8.24 -10.72
CA GLU A 81 31.16 8.53 -9.59
C GLU A 81 32.05 9.74 -9.92
N ASP A 82 32.66 9.79 -11.10
CA ASP A 82 33.45 10.97 -11.57
C ASP A 82 32.61 12.25 -11.62
N LYS A 83 31.32 12.16 -11.99
CA LYS A 83 30.41 13.32 -11.96
C LYS A 83 29.98 13.72 -10.55
N ALA A 84 29.85 12.77 -9.64
CA ALA A 84 29.53 13.06 -8.24
C ALA A 84 30.75 13.67 -7.53
N GLU A 85 31.95 13.17 -7.79
CA GLU A 85 33.20 13.76 -7.32
C GLU A 85 33.47 15.12 -7.96
N GLN A 86 33.21 15.31 -9.26
CA GLN A 86 33.34 16.64 -9.91
C GLN A 86 32.31 17.66 -9.41
N ASP A 87 31.07 17.27 -9.09
CA ASP A 87 30.07 18.19 -8.52
C ASP A 87 30.42 18.57 -7.06
N ASP A 88 31.06 17.68 -6.30
CA ASP A 88 31.57 17.96 -4.95
C ASP A 88 32.86 18.81 -4.97
N ASP A 89 33.78 18.59 -5.92
CA ASP A 89 35.02 19.36 -6.08
C ASP A 89 34.79 20.75 -6.73
N ALA A 90 33.78 20.89 -7.59
CA ALA A 90 33.39 22.18 -8.16
C ALA A 90 32.76 23.13 -7.12
N ALA A 91 32.20 22.59 -6.04
CA ALA A 91 31.75 23.39 -4.89
C ALA A 91 32.90 23.80 -3.96
N ALA A 92 34.03 23.07 -3.99
CA ALA A 92 35.18 23.30 -3.11
C ALA A 92 36.31 24.16 -3.73
N THR A 93 36.34 24.35 -5.05
CA THR A 93 37.50 24.97 -5.73
C THR A 93 37.16 26.30 -6.39
N GLN A 94 36.94 27.32 -5.55
CA GLN A 94 37.09 28.72 -5.95
C GLN A 94 38.29 29.28 -5.18
N GLU A 95 39.52 28.89 -5.55
CA GLU A 95 40.72 29.73 -5.36
C GLU A 95 41.95 29.19 -6.13
N VAL A 96 42.46 30.03 -7.05
CA VAL A 96 43.86 30.22 -7.50
C VAL A 96 44.57 29.12 -8.34
N GLY A 97 44.95 29.45 -9.59
CA GLY A 97 45.96 28.75 -10.42
C GLY A 97 47.37 29.39 -10.32
N PRO A 98 48.36 29.15 -11.22
CA PRO A 98 48.39 28.26 -12.40
C PRO A 98 49.74 27.48 -12.65
N LEU A 99 49.79 26.76 -13.80
CA LEU A 99 50.94 26.39 -14.69
C LEU A 99 51.78 25.10 -14.48
N LYS A 100 51.67 24.17 -15.46
CA LYS A 100 52.71 23.63 -16.40
C LYS A 100 52.18 22.38 -17.16
N GLN A 101 51.91 22.42 -18.47
CA GLN A 101 52.75 22.21 -19.68
C GLN A 101 53.07 20.74 -20.11
N ASN A 102 52.43 20.35 -21.23
CA ASN A 102 52.82 19.48 -22.37
C ASN A 102 53.23 18.00 -22.14
N THR A 103 52.67 17.02 -22.87
CA THR A 103 53.07 16.63 -24.25
C THR A 103 52.00 15.78 -25.00
N VAL A 104 52.10 15.76 -26.34
CA VAL A 104 51.12 15.49 -27.44
C VAL A 104 51.03 13.98 -27.88
N PRO A 105 50.39 13.53 -29.00
CA PRO A 105 49.17 12.71 -29.02
C PRO A 105 49.27 11.37 -29.82
N SER A 106 48.23 10.52 -29.79
CA SER A 106 47.79 9.77 -30.98
C SER A 106 46.36 9.22 -30.84
N THR A 107 45.58 9.48 -31.89
CA THR A 107 44.15 9.19 -32.12
C THR A 107 43.98 7.95 -33.04
N PRO A 108 42.76 7.55 -33.47
CA PRO A 108 41.61 7.06 -32.71
C PRO A 108 41.04 5.75 -33.31
N PHE A 109 40.30 4.95 -32.55
CA PHE A 109 39.27 4.09 -33.13
C PHE A 109 37.97 4.30 -32.37
N ALA A 110 37.21 5.28 -32.84
CA ALA A 110 35.89 5.61 -32.34
C ALA A 110 34.89 4.52 -32.78
N THR A 111 34.24 3.88 -31.82
CA THR A 111 32.93 3.27 -32.02
C THR A 111 31.87 4.22 -31.42
N PRO A 112 30.65 4.27 -31.99
CA PRO A 112 29.70 5.33 -31.70
C PRO A 112 29.19 5.23 -30.27
N ALA A 113 29.03 6.39 -29.63
CA ALA A 113 28.53 6.58 -28.27
C ALA A 113 27.24 5.78 -27.98
N GLY A 114 27.42 4.59 -27.42
CA GLY A 114 26.39 3.82 -26.74
C GLY A 114 26.69 3.89 -25.25
N VAL A 115 25.71 4.37 -24.48
CA VAL A 115 25.69 4.39 -23.00
C VAL A 115 26.44 3.17 -22.43
N LEU A 116 27.54 3.42 -21.71
CA LEU A 116 28.31 2.39 -21.04
C LEU A 116 27.39 1.64 -20.04
N PRO A 117 27.21 0.31 -20.13
CA PRO A 117 26.25 -0.39 -19.29
C PRO A 117 26.80 -0.51 -17.87
N SER A 118 25.99 -0.18 -16.87
CA SER A 118 26.20 -0.57 -15.47
C SER A 118 26.63 -2.04 -15.39
N SER A 119 27.76 -2.34 -14.74
CA SER A 119 28.24 -3.71 -14.53
C SER A 119 27.26 -4.47 -13.63
N VAL A 120 26.90 -5.68 -14.05
CA VAL A 120 26.03 -6.59 -13.27
C VAL A 120 26.92 -7.46 -12.40
N ARG A 121 26.72 -7.42 -11.08
CA ARG A 121 27.38 -8.34 -10.14
C ARG A 121 26.65 -9.67 -10.10
N VAL A 122 27.07 -10.60 -10.95
CA VAL A 122 26.43 -11.92 -11.07
C VAL A 122 26.44 -12.69 -9.73
N ALA A 123 27.51 -12.59 -8.94
CA ALA A 123 27.56 -13.19 -7.59
C ALA A 123 26.40 -12.72 -6.69
N ASN A 124 26.08 -11.42 -6.71
CA ASN A 124 24.98 -10.87 -5.93
C ASN A 124 23.62 -11.31 -6.47
N VAL A 125 23.48 -11.52 -7.79
CA VAL A 125 22.27 -12.09 -8.39
C VAL A 125 22.02 -13.51 -7.88
N HIS A 126 23.07 -14.35 -7.81
CA HIS A 126 22.98 -15.70 -7.26
C HIS A 126 22.58 -15.69 -5.77
N GLU A 127 23.24 -14.85 -4.96
CA GLU A 127 22.94 -14.70 -3.54
C GLU A 127 21.50 -14.21 -3.29
N VAL A 128 21.03 -13.23 -4.06
CA VAL A 128 19.64 -12.73 -4.00
C VAL A 128 18.63 -13.83 -4.32
N VAL A 129 18.90 -14.66 -5.34
CA VAL A 129 18.03 -15.78 -5.69
C VAL A 129 18.06 -16.86 -4.61
N HIS A 130 19.23 -17.19 -4.05
CA HIS A 130 19.39 -18.21 -3.01
C HIS A 130 18.74 -17.83 -1.68
N ILE A 131 18.84 -16.56 -1.26
CA ILE A 131 18.19 -16.06 -0.05
C ILE A 131 16.67 -15.96 -0.22
N ALA A 132 16.19 -15.49 -1.39
CA ALA A 132 14.76 -15.43 -1.69
C ALA A 132 14.14 -16.83 -1.71
N LEU A 133 14.92 -17.84 -2.11
CA LEU A 133 14.48 -19.23 -2.13
C LEU A 133 14.20 -19.81 -0.74
N CYS A 134 14.82 -19.26 0.30
CA CYS A 134 14.54 -19.64 1.69
C CYS A 134 13.09 -19.34 2.10
N SER A 135 12.36 -18.49 1.35
CA SER A 135 10.94 -18.21 1.59
C SER A 135 10.04 -19.43 1.38
N VAL A 136 10.43 -20.38 0.52
CA VAL A 136 9.63 -21.60 0.23
C VAL A 136 9.59 -22.57 1.41
N PRO A 137 10.72 -23.07 1.94
CA PRO A 137 10.71 -23.92 3.12
C PRO A 137 10.15 -23.17 4.33
N LEU A 138 10.41 -21.86 4.44
CA LEU A 138 9.82 -21.05 5.50
C LEU A 138 8.28 -20.99 5.40
N ALA A 139 7.72 -20.82 4.20
CA ALA A 139 6.26 -20.87 4.00
C ALA A 139 5.68 -22.23 4.40
N VAL A 140 6.35 -23.34 4.04
CA VAL A 140 5.93 -24.69 4.46
C VAL A 140 5.95 -24.84 5.98
N ILE A 141 7.00 -24.35 6.64
CA ILE A 141 7.11 -24.36 8.11
C ILE A 141 5.99 -23.51 8.74
N VAL A 142 5.73 -22.31 8.22
CA VAL A 142 4.69 -21.41 8.74
C VAL A 142 3.30 -22.02 8.55
N VAL A 143 3.01 -22.63 7.40
CA VAL A 143 1.76 -23.37 7.16
C VAL A 143 1.64 -24.52 8.15
N ALA A 144 2.66 -25.36 8.28
CA ALA A 144 2.65 -26.49 9.20
C ALA A 144 2.45 -26.05 10.65
N ALA A 145 3.10 -24.97 11.08
CA ALA A 145 2.96 -24.39 12.41
C ALA A 145 1.55 -23.81 12.63
N ALA A 146 1.00 -23.07 11.67
CA ALA A 146 -0.34 -22.50 11.77
C ALA A 146 -1.42 -23.60 11.86
N GLU A 147 -1.29 -24.65 11.05
CA GLU A 147 -2.21 -25.79 11.12
C GLU A 147 -2.02 -26.61 12.41
N ALA A 148 -0.78 -26.86 12.85
CA ALA A 148 -0.52 -27.56 14.10
C ALA A 148 -1.08 -26.79 15.31
N LEU A 149 -0.86 -25.48 15.39
CA LEU A 149 -1.41 -24.62 16.43
C LEU A 149 -2.94 -24.62 16.39
N GLY A 150 -3.53 -24.50 15.20
CA GLY A 150 -4.98 -24.56 15.01
C GLY A 150 -5.60 -25.88 15.45
N MET A 151 -4.88 -26.98 15.27
CA MET A 151 -5.29 -28.34 15.62
C MET A 151 -5.12 -28.63 17.11
N CYS A 152 -4.01 -28.21 17.72
CA CYS A 152 -3.70 -28.45 19.13
C CYS A 152 -4.47 -27.53 20.08
N LEU A 153 -4.55 -26.23 19.77
CA LEU A 153 -5.17 -25.23 20.63
C LEU A 153 -6.66 -25.02 20.32
N GLY A 154 -7.15 -25.61 19.23
CA GLY A 154 -8.55 -25.50 18.82
C GLY A 154 -8.98 -24.04 18.77
N ALA A 155 -10.08 -23.71 19.47
CA ALA A 155 -10.64 -22.36 19.57
C ALA A 155 -9.69 -21.29 20.11
N VAL A 156 -8.67 -21.68 20.87
CA VAL A 156 -7.70 -20.78 21.51
C VAL A 156 -6.57 -20.38 20.56
N SER A 157 -6.44 -21.04 19.40
CA SER A 157 -5.47 -20.63 18.39
C SER A 157 -5.82 -19.26 17.83
N PHE A 158 -4.95 -18.28 18.11
CA PHE A 158 -5.05 -16.93 17.59
C PHE A 158 -4.72 -16.86 16.08
N PHE A 159 -3.82 -17.72 15.60
CA PHE A 159 -3.50 -17.81 14.17
C PHE A 159 -4.62 -18.54 13.40
N PRO A 160 -4.98 -18.05 12.19
CA PRO A 160 -5.97 -18.72 11.35
C PRO A 160 -5.45 -20.08 10.87
N SER A 161 -6.32 -21.11 10.88
CA SER A 161 -6.04 -22.45 10.37
C SER A 161 -7.13 -22.86 9.39
N MET A 162 -6.71 -23.34 8.22
CA MET A 162 -7.63 -23.79 7.18
C MET A 162 -8.23 -25.15 7.51
N MET A 163 -7.45 -26.07 8.08
CA MET A 163 -7.97 -27.40 8.45
C MET A 163 -9.03 -27.31 9.54
N ARG A 164 -8.87 -26.38 10.47
CA ARG A 164 -9.89 -26.08 11.48
C ARG A 164 -11.17 -25.53 10.84
N HIS A 165 -11.04 -24.63 9.86
CA HIS A 165 -12.19 -24.08 9.14
C HIS A 165 -12.93 -25.17 8.34
N ALA A 166 -12.20 -26.05 7.65
CA ALA A 166 -12.77 -27.18 6.92
C ALA A 166 -13.57 -28.12 7.85
N ARG A 167 -13.01 -28.47 9.01
CA ARG A 167 -13.69 -29.30 10.03
C ARG A 167 -14.96 -28.67 10.58
N ALA A 168 -14.89 -27.38 10.92
CA ALA A 168 -16.05 -26.66 11.45
C ALA A 168 -17.19 -26.60 10.43
N SER A 169 -16.86 -26.39 9.15
CA SER A 169 -17.83 -26.40 8.06
C SER A 169 -18.43 -27.80 7.84
N GLU A 170 -17.63 -28.86 7.98
CA GLU A 170 -18.09 -30.25 7.86
C GLU A 170 -19.08 -30.63 8.99
N GLN A 171 -18.78 -30.24 10.23
CA GLN A 171 -19.62 -30.51 11.39
C GLN A 171 -21.01 -29.87 11.27
N LEU A 172 -21.08 -28.63 10.75
CA LEU A 172 -22.35 -27.95 10.48
C LEU A 172 -23.18 -28.67 9.40
N LEU A 173 -22.50 -29.22 8.38
CA LEU A 173 -23.16 -29.96 7.32
C LEU A 173 -23.76 -31.29 7.83
N HIS A 174 -23.01 -32.01 8.67
CA HIS A 174 -23.49 -33.24 9.32
C HIS A 174 -24.64 -32.98 10.28
N ALA A 175 -24.59 -31.88 11.04
CA ALA A 175 -25.69 -31.48 11.92
C ALA A 175 -26.98 -31.18 11.13
N ALA A 176 -26.87 -30.46 10.01
CA ALA A 176 -28.00 -30.17 9.13
C ALA A 176 -28.59 -31.44 8.48
N ALA A 177 -27.74 -32.36 8.04
CA ALA A 177 -28.16 -33.64 7.47
C ALA A 177 -28.97 -34.48 8.49
N ASN A 178 -28.52 -34.53 9.73
CA ASN A 178 -29.19 -35.27 10.82
C ASN A 178 -30.55 -34.66 11.20
N THR A 179 -30.73 -33.35 11.04
CA THR A 179 -32.05 -32.71 11.24
C THR A 179 -33.02 -32.95 10.09
N SER A 180 -32.53 -33.06 8.85
CA SER A 180 -33.36 -33.36 7.68
C SER A 180 -33.71 -34.84 7.53
N SER A 181 -32.96 -35.75 8.17
CA SER A 181 -33.17 -37.20 8.07
C SER A 181 -34.32 -37.74 8.93
N LEU A 182 -35.08 -36.87 9.62
CA LEU A 182 -36.34 -37.26 10.27
C LEU A 182 -37.52 -37.41 9.29
N ASP A 183 -37.37 -37.04 8.00
CA ASP A 183 -38.48 -37.07 7.03
C ASP A 183 -38.22 -37.76 5.69
N SER A 184 -37.11 -38.49 5.52
CA SER A 184 -36.90 -39.23 4.26
C SER A 184 -35.98 -40.44 4.41
N SER A 185 -36.57 -41.56 4.84
CA SER A 185 -36.02 -42.89 4.57
C SER A 185 -36.23 -43.21 3.08
N ASN A 186 -35.22 -42.93 2.25
CA ASN A 186 -34.85 -43.67 1.02
C ASN A 186 -34.18 -42.74 -0.01
N THR A 187 -32.88 -42.47 0.15
CA THR A 187 -32.00 -42.30 -1.01
C THR A 187 -30.55 -42.62 -0.64
N ILE A 188 -30.17 -43.89 -0.79
CA ILE A 188 -28.76 -44.31 -0.78
C ILE A 188 -28.17 -43.97 -2.15
N LYS A 189 -27.21 -43.03 -2.21
CA LYS A 189 -25.96 -43.13 -3.00
C LYS A 189 -25.12 -41.85 -2.91
N GLY A 190 -23.91 -41.99 -2.38
CA GLY A 190 -22.80 -41.05 -2.58
C GLY A 190 -22.36 -40.32 -1.31
N ARG A 191 -21.66 -41.02 -0.40
CA ARG A 191 -20.73 -40.34 0.52
C ARG A 191 -19.72 -39.57 -0.35
N PRO A 192 -19.63 -38.23 -0.34
CA PRO A 192 -18.41 -37.60 -0.83
C PRO A 192 -17.31 -38.08 0.11
N SER A 193 -16.28 -38.72 -0.44
CA SER A 193 -15.11 -39.16 0.31
C SER A 193 -14.60 -38.00 1.17
N LEU A 194 -14.23 -38.27 2.43
CA LEU A 194 -13.65 -37.29 3.37
C LEU A 194 -12.68 -36.32 2.68
N LEU A 195 -11.86 -36.83 1.75
CA LEU A 195 -10.96 -36.03 0.90
C LEU A 195 -11.63 -34.86 0.17
N LEU A 196 -12.81 -35.05 -0.45
CA LEU A 196 -13.48 -34.01 -1.23
C LEU A 196 -13.92 -32.80 -0.37
N ALA A 197 -14.19 -33.02 0.92
CA ALA A 197 -14.59 -31.97 1.86
C ALA A 197 -13.44 -31.03 2.25
N TYR A 198 -12.19 -31.48 2.15
CA TYR A 198 -10.97 -30.69 2.45
C TYR A 198 -10.29 -30.13 1.20
N MET A 199 -10.73 -30.53 0.00
CA MET A 199 -10.12 -30.10 -1.27
C MET A 199 -9.98 -28.57 -1.43
N PRO A 200 -10.98 -27.73 -1.06
CA PRO A 200 -10.85 -26.28 -1.22
C PRO A 200 -9.70 -25.68 -0.41
N GLU A 201 -9.58 -26.06 0.86
CA GLU A 201 -8.56 -25.59 1.79
C GLU A 201 -7.18 -26.11 1.39
N MET A 202 -7.09 -27.39 1.01
CA MET A 202 -5.84 -27.95 0.48
C MET A 202 -5.39 -27.22 -0.80
N THR A 203 -6.35 -26.80 -1.64
CA THR A 203 -6.06 -25.97 -2.82
C THR A 203 -5.51 -24.61 -2.40
N VAL A 204 -6.09 -23.95 -1.40
CA VAL A 204 -5.60 -22.66 -0.88
C VAL A 204 -4.19 -22.79 -0.29
N LEU A 205 -3.92 -23.86 0.48
CA LEU A 205 -2.59 -24.17 1.02
C LEU A 205 -1.56 -24.36 -0.10
N LEU A 206 -1.91 -25.16 -1.11
CA LEU A 206 -1.04 -25.39 -2.27
C LEU A 206 -0.78 -24.10 -3.05
N CYS A 207 -1.81 -23.27 -3.24
CA CYS A 207 -1.68 -21.96 -3.88
C CYS A 207 -0.74 -21.04 -3.10
N THR A 208 -0.78 -21.09 -1.77
CA THR A 208 0.12 -20.31 -0.89
C THR A 208 1.56 -20.71 -1.06
N ILE A 209 1.85 -22.02 -1.09
CA ILE A 209 3.20 -22.53 -1.34
C ILE A 209 3.65 -22.18 -2.76
N LEU A 210 2.77 -22.31 -3.76
CA LEU A 210 3.06 -21.94 -5.14
C LEU A 210 3.38 -20.45 -5.28
N MET A 211 2.67 -19.58 -4.57
CA MET A 211 2.96 -18.16 -4.49
C MET A 211 4.35 -17.92 -3.89
N ALA A 212 4.70 -18.59 -2.78
CA ALA A 212 6.05 -18.49 -2.20
C ALA A 212 7.14 -18.97 -3.17
N ALA A 213 6.87 -20.00 -3.99
CA ALA A 213 7.84 -20.52 -4.97
C ALA A 213 8.25 -19.50 -6.04
N VAL A 214 7.40 -18.51 -6.35
CA VAL A 214 7.69 -17.46 -7.34
C VAL A 214 8.49 -16.30 -6.74
N GLU A 215 8.68 -16.29 -5.42
CA GLU A 215 9.31 -15.18 -4.71
C GLU A 215 10.70 -14.77 -5.24
N PRO A 216 11.59 -15.68 -5.65
CA PRO A 216 12.87 -15.29 -6.24
C PRO A 216 12.75 -14.38 -7.47
N CYS A 217 11.70 -14.58 -8.28
CA CYS A 217 11.40 -13.70 -9.41
C CYS A 217 10.97 -12.32 -8.95
N VAL A 218 10.14 -12.25 -7.90
CA VAL A 218 9.62 -11.00 -7.33
C VAL A 218 10.76 -10.18 -6.74
N VAL A 219 11.63 -10.80 -5.94
CA VAL A 219 12.78 -10.15 -5.31
C VAL A 219 13.76 -9.63 -6.38
N LEU A 220 13.98 -10.39 -7.46
CA LEU A 220 14.84 -9.94 -8.56
C LEU A 220 14.26 -8.71 -9.29
N VAL A 221 12.93 -8.68 -9.50
CA VAL A 221 12.25 -7.52 -10.08
C VAL A 221 12.30 -6.31 -9.14
N GLN A 222 12.13 -6.52 -7.84
CA GLN A 222 12.18 -5.47 -6.82
C GLN A 222 13.58 -4.88 -6.64
N SER A 223 14.62 -5.72 -6.61
CA SER A 223 16.02 -5.28 -6.51
C SER A 223 16.49 -4.47 -7.73
N LEU A 224 15.82 -4.62 -8.87
CA LEU A 224 16.01 -3.79 -10.06
C LEU A 224 15.09 -2.56 -10.11
N ASN A 225 14.38 -2.26 -9.02
CA ASN A 225 13.45 -1.12 -8.90
C ASN A 225 12.38 -1.07 -10.01
N LEU A 226 11.94 -2.23 -10.51
CA LEU A 226 10.93 -2.34 -11.56
C LEU A 226 9.51 -2.19 -10.98
N PHE A 227 9.21 -1.03 -10.40
CA PHE A 227 7.94 -0.75 -9.73
C PHE A 227 6.71 -0.98 -10.62
N ARG A 228 6.83 -0.67 -11.93
CA ARG A 228 5.75 -0.87 -12.90
C ARG A 228 5.34 -2.34 -13.03
N VAL A 229 6.31 -3.25 -12.99
CA VAL A 229 6.07 -4.70 -13.06
C VAL A 229 5.29 -5.15 -11.83
N VAL A 230 5.71 -4.71 -10.64
CA VAL A 230 5.06 -5.09 -9.37
C VAL A 230 3.59 -4.63 -9.35
N VAL A 231 3.33 -3.37 -9.69
CA VAL A 231 1.96 -2.81 -9.70
C VAL A 231 1.06 -3.53 -10.72
N LEU A 232 1.59 -3.82 -11.91
CA LEU A 232 0.83 -4.47 -12.96
C LEU A 232 0.60 -5.96 -12.67
N ALA A 233 1.56 -6.63 -12.01
CA ALA A 233 1.41 -8.00 -11.50
C ALA A 233 0.29 -8.08 -10.46
N GLU A 234 0.32 -7.22 -9.43
CA GLU A 234 -0.71 -7.18 -8.39
C GLU A 234 -2.10 -6.93 -8.97
N CYS A 235 -2.21 -6.03 -9.95
CA CYS A 235 -3.47 -5.83 -10.65
C CYS A 235 -3.90 -7.08 -11.41
N ALA A 236 -3.01 -7.67 -12.21
CA ALA A 236 -3.35 -8.83 -13.04
C ALA A 236 -3.85 -10.00 -12.19
N THR A 237 -3.21 -10.27 -11.05
CA THR A 237 -3.58 -11.37 -10.16
C THR A 237 -4.90 -11.10 -9.44
N LEU A 238 -5.13 -9.87 -8.97
CA LEU A 238 -6.42 -9.48 -8.37
C LEU A 238 -7.57 -9.56 -9.37
N VAL A 239 -7.37 -9.07 -10.58
CA VAL A 239 -8.37 -9.11 -11.66
C VAL A 239 -8.67 -10.56 -12.05
N ALA A 240 -7.65 -11.39 -12.23
CA ALA A 240 -7.83 -12.81 -12.53
C ALA A 240 -8.66 -13.51 -11.44
N ARG A 241 -8.29 -13.32 -10.16
CA ARG A 241 -9.04 -13.87 -9.02
C ARG A 241 -10.51 -13.47 -9.04
N LEU A 242 -10.79 -12.17 -9.15
CA LEU A 242 -12.16 -11.64 -9.10
C LEU A 242 -12.97 -12.09 -10.31
N CYS A 243 -12.42 -12.00 -11.52
CA CYS A 243 -13.10 -12.42 -12.75
C CYS A 243 -13.39 -13.93 -12.77
N THR A 244 -12.47 -14.78 -12.28
CA THR A 244 -12.73 -16.22 -12.17
C THR A 244 -13.87 -16.52 -11.21
N ILE A 245 -13.88 -15.91 -10.02
CA ILE A 245 -14.96 -16.11 -9.04
C ILE A 245 -16.29 -15.63 -9.64
N ILE A 246 -16.35 -14.39 -10.14
CA ILE A 246 -17.56 -13.80 -10.73
C ILE A 246 -18.06 -14.65 -11.91
N GLY A 247 -17.15 -15.09 -12.79
CA GLY A 247 -17.48 -15.90 -13.95
C GLY A 247 -18.08 -17.25 -13.57
N ILE A 248 -17.53 -17.93 -12.57
CA ILE A 248 -18.07 -19.20 -12.08
C ILE A 248 -19.42 -19.00 -11.39
N VAL A 249 -19.57 -17.97 -10.54
CA VAL A 249 -20.88 -17.66 -9.92
C VAL A 249 -21.95 -17.41 -10.99
N TYR A 250 -21.63 -16.63 -12.02
CA TYR A 250 -22.57 -16.37 -13.11
C TYR A 250 -22.89 -17.63 -13.94
N ALA A 251 -21.90 -18.48 -14.20
CA ALA A 251 -22.09 -19.75 -14.90
C ALA A 251 -22.98 -20.72 -14.10
N CYS A 252 -22.82 -20.77 -12.78
CA CYS A 252 -23.67 -21.54 -11.87
C CYS A 252 -25.09 -20.97 -11.80
N GLY A 253 -25.25 -19.64 -11.73
CA GLY A 253 -26.54 -18.97 -11.72
C GLY A 253 -27.34 -19.23 -13.01
N ARG A 254 -26.70 -19.13 -14.18
CA ARG A 254 -27.35 -19.34 -15.49
C ARG A 254 -27.84 -20.77 -15.72
N ARG A 255 -27.21 -21.78 -15.11
CA ARG A 255 -27.65 -23.18 -15.20
C ARG A 255 -28.88 -23.48 -14.33
N ASN A 256 -29.18 -22.63 -13.36
CA ASN A 256 -30.17 -22.88 -12.31
C ASN A 256 -31.43 -22.00 -12.41
N THR A 257 -31.70 -21.37 -13.56
CA THR A 257 -32.91 -20.57 -13.84
C THR A 257 -34.18 -21.45 -13.93
N GLY A 258 -34.53 -22.10 -12.83
CA GLY A 258 -35.68 -22.99 -12.68
C GLY A 258 -35.92 -23.56 -11.27
N GLY A 259 -35.03 -23.33 -10.28
CA GLY A 259 -35.21 -23.86 -8.93
C GLY A 259 -35.37 -22.77 -7.86
N ARG A 260 -36.44 -22.83 -7.06
CA ARG A 260 -36.63 -21.98 -5.87
C ARG A 260 -35.75 -22.52 -4.72
N ALA A 261 -35.07 -21.63 -3.99
CA ALA A 261 -34.39 -22.02 -2.74
C ALA A 261 -35.44 -22.40 -1.67
N PRO A 262 -35.15 -23.35 -0.76
CA PRO A 262 -36.12 -23.82 0.25
C PRO A 262 -36.59 -22.72 1.21
N ASN A 263 -35.84 -21.62 1.34
CA ASN A 263 -36.14 -20.54 2.28
C ASN A 263 -36.77 -19.30 1.63
N GLY A 264 -37.15 -19.35 0.35
CA GLY A 264 -37.81 -18.22 -0.33
C GLY A 264 -36.96 -16.97 -0.57
N GLU A 265 -35.69 -16.94 -0.13
CA GLU A 265 -34.74 -15.88 -0.48
C GLU A 265 -34.24 -16.08 -1.91
N ALA A 266 -34.54 -15.10 -2.78
CA ALA A 266 -34.10 -15.08 -4.17
C ALA A 266 -32.62 -14.65 -4.24
N GLY A 267 -31.72 -15.62 -4.09
CA GLY A 267 -30.31 -15.46 -4.44
C GLY A 267 -30.02 -16.05 -5.83
N ASP A 268 -29.69 -15.21 -6.81
CA ASP A 268 -29.11 -15.63 -8.08
C ASP A 268 -27.63 -16.01 -7.88
N GLY A 269 -27.35 -17.16 -7.23
CA GLY A 269 -25.97 -17.53 -6.90
C GLY A 269 -25.76 -18.89 -6.23
N LEU A 270 -24.56 -19.04 -5.65
CA LEU A 270 -24.05 -20.22 -4.93
C LEU A 270 -25.00 -20.64 -3.81
N ARG A 271 -25.54 -21.87 -3.87
CA ARG A 271 -26.61 -22.31 -2.95
C ARG A 271 -26.08 -22.90 -1.66
N THR A 272 -24.87 -23.46 -1.70
CA THR A 272 -24.29 -24.19 -0.56
C THR A 272 -22.94 -23.60 -0.16
N LEU A 273 -22.60 -23.75 1.13
CA LEU A 273 -21.30 -23.35 1.67
C LEU A 273 -20.14 -24.10 0.98
N SER A 274 -20.36 -25.37 0.60
CA SER A 274 -19.39 -26.19 -0.13
C SER A 274 -19.12 -25.66 -1.54
N GLU A 275 -20.16 -25.28 -2.29
CA GLU A 275 -19.99 -24.60 -3.58
C GLU A 275 -19.20 -23.30 -3.42
N ALA A 276 -19.52 -22.48 -2.41
CA ALA A 276 -18.83 -21.22 -2.16
C ALA A 276 -17.33 -21.46 -1.88
N ARG A 277 -16.99 -22.42 -1.02
CA ARG A 277 -15.60 -22.80 -0.73
C ARG A 277 -14.82 -23.20 -1.98
N ILE A 278 -15.40 -24.06 -2.83
CA ILE A 278 -14.77 -24.49 -4.10
C ILE A 278 -14.54 -23.31 -5.03
N VAL A 279 -15.54 -22.45 -5.21
CA VAL A 279 -15.41 -21.29 -6.11
C VAL A 279 -14.38 -20.29 -5.59
N LEU A 280 -14.38 -20.00 -4.29
CA LEU A 280 -13.39 -19.10 -3.70
C LEU A 280 -11.96 -19.68 -3.77
N ALA A 281 -11.80 -20.99 -3.55
CA ALA A 281 -10.52 -21.68 -3.74
C ALA A 281 -10.05 -21.64 -5.20
N SER A 282 -10.96 -21.80 -6.17
CA SER A 282 -10.63 -21.65 -7.60
C SER A 282 -10.16 -20.24 -7.96
N GLY A 283 -10.69 -19.21 -7.28
CA GLY A 283 -10.19 -17.84 -7.38
C GLY A 283 -8.76 -17.69 -6.86
N GLN A 284 -8.42 -18.32 -5.73
CA GLN A 284 -7.05 -18.34 -5.21
C GLN A 284 -6.09 -19.10 -6.14
N LEU A 285 -6.58 -20.16 -6.79
CA LEU A 285 -5.83 -20.86 -7.82
C LEU A 285 -5.55 -19.98 -9.04
N ALA A 286 -6.57 -19.27 -9.55
CA ALA A 286 -6.39 -18.32 -10.64
C ALA A 286 -5.41 -17.19 -10.28
N TYR A 287 -5.46 -16.71 -9.03
CA TYR A 287 -4.48 -15.76 -8.50
C TYR A 287 -3.06 -16.31 -8.58
N ALA A 288 -2.83 -17.51 -8.03
CA ALA A 288 -1.50 -18.13 -7.97
C ALA A 288 -0.96 -18.46 -9.37
N ILE A 289 -1.77 -19.03 -10.26
CA ILE A 289 -1.37 -19.33 -11.65
C ILE A 289 -1.00 -18.05 -12.39
N THR A 290 -1.83 -16.99 -12.27
CA THR A 290 -1.56 -15.71 -12.91
C THR A 290 -0.28 -15.09 -12.36
N HIS A 291 -0.04 -15.20 -11.05
CA HIS A 291 1.18 -14.69 -10.42
C HIS A 291 2.43 -15.40 -10.95
N VAL A 292 2.40 -16.73 -11.03
CA VAL A 292 3.48 -17.54 -11.63
C VAL A 292 3.70 -17.15 -13.09
N ALA A 293 2.63 -17.14 -13.90
CA ALA A 293 2.70 -16.84 -15.32
C ALA A 293 3.24 -15.43 -15.59
N TYR A 294 2.78 -14.44 -14.83
CA TYR A 294 3.19 -13.04 -15.00
C TYR A 294 4.69 -12.86 -14.78
N TYR A 295 5.21 -13.33 -13.63
CA TYR A 295 6.63 -13.20 -13.32
C TYR A 295 7.51 -14.09 -14.21
N ALA A 296 7.05 -15.29 -14.57
CA ALA A 296 7.74 -16.13 -15.55
C ALA A 296 7.87 -15.42 -16.91
N LEU A 297 6.82 -14.76 -17.40
CA LEU A 297 6.85 -14.01 -18.66
C LEU A 297 7.77 -12.79 -18.58
N VAL A 298 7.73 -12.02 -17.49
CA VAL A 298 8.59 -10.85 -17.29
C VAL A 298 10.07 -11.24 -17.32
N VAL A 299 10.40 -12.38 -16.68
CA VAL A 299 11.77 -12.84 -16.51
C VAL A 299 12.26 -13.66 -17.73
N SER A 300 11.35 -14.26 -18.51
CA SER A 300 11.66 -15.00 -19.74
C SER A 300 12.30 -14.14 -20.83
N GLY A 301 12.17 -12.81 -20.75
CA GLY A 301 12.63 -11.83 -21.73
C GLY A 301 12.17 -12.08 -23.18
N LEU A 302 10.96 -12.63 -23.32
CA LEU A 302 10.15 -12.56 -24.53
C LEU A 302 9.84 -11.09 -24.90
N PRO A 303 9.54 -10.76 -26.16
CA PRO A 303 9.17 -9.40 -26.55
C PRO A 303 7.96 -8.86 -25.76
N VAL A 304 7.05 -9.75 -25.34
CA VAL A 304 5.91 -9.44 -24.47
C VAL A 304 6.34 -8.92 -23.10
N ALA A 305 7.52 -9.28 -22.59
CA ALA A 305 8.00 -8.81 -21.30
C ALA A 305 8.13 -7.27 -21.24
N ARG A 306 8.43 -6.61 -22.37
CA ARG A 306 8.49 -5.14 -22.46
C ARG A 306 7.11 -4.50 -22.24
N TRP A 307 6.05 -5.14 -22.73
CA TRP A 307 4.67 -4.70 -22.51
C TRP A 307 4.24 -4.87 -21.05
N LEU A 308 4.73 -5.91 -20.40
CA LEU A 308 4.53 -6.18 -18.96
C LEU A 308 5.39 -5.28 -18.05
N GLY A 309 6.13 -4.32 -18.60
CA GLY A 309 6.88 -3.34 -17.82
C GLY A 309 8.35 -3.68 -17.56
N SER A 310 8.88 -4.75 -18.18
CA SER A 310 10.30 -5.10 -18.09
C SER A 310 11.20 -4.07 -18.80
N ASN A 311 12.37 -3.80 -18.24
CA ASN A 311 13.36 -2.82 -18.72
C ASN A 311 14.64 -3.55 -19.24
N PRO A 312 15.45 -2.99 -20.15
CA PRO A 312 16.79 -3.50 -20.53
C PRO A 312 17.66 -4.03 -19.40
N ALA A 313 17.63 -3.43 -18.20
CA ALA A 313 18.40 -3.91 -17.04
C ALA A 313 18.08 -5.38 -16.68
N MET A 314 16.81 -5.78 -16.75
CA MET A 314 16.39 -7.17 -16.54
C MET A 314 16.98 -8.11 -17.61
N GLY A 315 17.07 -7.61 -18.85
CA GLY A 315 17.71 -8.30 -19.96
C GLY A 315 19.20 -8.53 -19.71
N GLN A 316 19.92 -7.49 -19.26
CA GLN A 316 21.35 -7.53 -18.93
C GLN A 316 21.64 -8.52 -17.80
N VAL A 317 20.87 -8.48 -16.71
CA VAL A 317 21.02 -9.39 -15.57
C VAL A 317 20.82 -10.85 -15.99
N ARG A 318 19.76 -11.12 -16.75
CA ARG A 318 19.50 -12.45 -17.29
C ARG A 318 20.64 -12.94 -18.18
N THR A 319 21.12 -12.12 -19.11
CA THR A 319 22.21 -12.51 -20.01
C THR A 319 23.50 -12.77 -19.24
N ALA A 320 23.84 -11.92 -18.27
CA ALA A 320 25.04 -12.07 -17.45
C ALA A 320 25.00 -13.37 -16.62
N ALA A 321 23.86 -13.65 -15.96
CA ALA A 321 23.70 -14.85 -15.15
C ALA A 321 23.67 -16.15 -15.98
N LEU A 322 23.04 -16.15 -17.16
CA LEU A 322 23.02 -17.32 -18.03
C LEU A 322 24.40 -17.62 -18.64
N LEU A 323 25.17 -16.58 -18.99
CA LEU A 323 26.54 -16.73 -19.48
C LEU A 323 27.47 -17.28 -18.39
N ASP A 324 27.37 -16.77 -17.17
CA ASP A 324 28.15 -17.25 -16.03
C ASP A 324 27.90 -18.73 -15.76
N ARG A 325 26.62 -19.14 -15.69
CA ARG A 325 26.26 -20.57 -15.53
C ARG A 325 26.80 -21.44 -16.67
N ALA A 326 26.77 -20.95 -17.91
CA ALA A 326 27.32 -21.67 -19.04
C ALA A 326 28.84 -21.85 -18.93
N ARG A 327 29.57 -20.87 -18.37
CA ARG A 327 31.00 -20.98 -18.08
C ARG A 327 31.27 -22.00 -16.97
N SER A 328 30.55 -21.94 -15.85
CA SER A 328 30.73 -22.89 -14.74
C SER A 328 30.48 -24.34 -15.18
N ARG A 329 29.48 -24.56 -16.04
CA ARG A 329 29.20 -25.90 -16.59
C ARG A 329 30.34 -26.39 -17.48
N ARG A 330 30.86 -25.55 -18.37
CA ARG A 330 32.01 -25.91 -19.23
C ARG A 330 33.25 -26.23 -18.40
N GLN A 331 33.50 -25.47 -17.35
CA GLN A 331 34.64 -25.70 -16.47
C GLN A 331 34.50 -27.03 -15.72
N SER A 332 33.32 -27.33 -15.18
CA SER A 332 33.04 -28.64 -14.57
C SER A 332 33.15 -29.81 -15.55
N GLU A 333 32.77 -29.61 -16.83
CA GLU A 333 32.95 -30.63 -17.88
C GLU A 333 34.44 -30.82 -18.23
N GLN A 334 35.24 -29.74 -18.25
CA GLN A 334 36.70 -29.81 -18.46
C GLN A 334 37.43 -30.47 -17.29
N ASP A 335 37.05 -30.15 -16.05
CA ASP A 335 37.63 -30.75 -14.83
C ASP A 335 37.28 -32.25 -14.72
N ALA A 336 36.10 -32.65 -15.20
CA ALA A 336 35.70 -34.06 -15.27
C ALA A 336 36.46 -34.85 -16.35
N VAL A 337 36.79 -34.21 -17.48
CA VAL A 337 37.57 -34.82 -18.58
C VAL A 337 39.07 -34.90 -18.22
N ALA A 338 39.58 -34.01 -17.37
CA ALA A 338 40.96 -34.09 -16.86
C ALA A 338 41.21 -35.32 -15.95
N GLY A 339 40.15 -36.03 -15.51
CA GLY A 339 40.21 -37.20 -14.63
C GLY A 339 39.94 -38.58 -15.29
N GLY A 340 39.77 -38.67 -16.62
CA GLY A 340 39.52 -39.94 -17.32
C GLY A 340 39.66 -39.83 -18.86
N PRO A 341 39.81 -40.94 -19.62
CA PRO A 341 40.08 -40.85 -21.06
C PRO A 341 38.89 -40.27 -21.82
N ALA A 342 39.20 -39.37 -22.76
CA ALA A 342 38.28 -38.48 -23.44
C ALA A 342 37.18 -39.21 -24.23
N PRO A 343 35.88 -38.86 -24.08
CA PRO A 343 34.85 -39.25 -25.04
C PRO A 343 34.76 -38.25 -26.20
N ASP A 344 34.46 -38.77 -27.39
CA ASP A 344 34.34 -38.01 -28.64
C ASP A 344 33.38 -36.82 -28.55
N ALA A 345 33.87 -35.67 -29.03
CA ALA A 345 33.16 -34.41 -29.10
C ALA A 345 31.94 -34.46 -30.04
N LYS A 346 30.78 -34.91 -29.53
CA LYS A 346 29.49 -34.67 -30.19
C LYS A 346 28.86 -33.38 -29.68
N LYS A 347 28.64 -32.44 -30.62
CA LYS A 347 27.93 -31.15 -30.48
C LYS A 347 26.85 -31.18 -29.37
N ALA A 348 27.04 -30.34 -28.35
CA ALA A 348 26.00 -30.05 -27.36
C ALA A 348 24.72 -29.52 -28.04
N PRO A 349 23.51 -29.95 -27.62
CA PRO A 349 22.27 -29.55 -28.26
C PRO A 349 21.97 -28.07 -27.98
N SER A 350 21.83 -27.28 -29.04
CA SER A 350 21.38 -25.87 -29.03
C SER A 350 19.98 -25.66 -28.40
N HIS A 351 19.25 -26.74 -28.14
CA HIS A 351 17.95 -26.74 -27.46
C HIS A 351 18.03 -26.39 -25.96
N GLY A 352 19.17 -26.59 -25.29
CA GLY A 352 19.31 -26.31 -23.85
C GLY A 352 19.22 -24.81 -23.48
N VAL A 353 19.64 -23.92 -24.39
CA VAL A 353 19.66 -22.47 -24.16
C VAL A 353 18.25 -21.86 -24.26
N ARG A 354 17.38 -22.41 -25.14
CA ARG A 354 15.98 -21.99 -25.23
C ARG A 354 15.19 -22.34 -23.97
N TRP A 355 15.40 -23.53 -23.39
CA TRP A 355 14.76 -23.92 -22.12
C TRP A 355 15.33 -23.14 -20.92
N ALA A 356 16.64 -22.85 -20.90
CA ALA A 356 17.27 -22.03 -19.86
C ALA A 356 16.69 -20.61 -19.81
N THR A 357 16.17 -20.10 -20.93
CA THR A 357 15.53 -18.79 -21.02
C THR A 357 14.17 -18.75 -20.32
N PHE A 358 13.38 -19.83 -20.40
CA PHE A 358 12.12 -19.98 -19.66
C PHE A 358 12.32 -20.42 -18.20
N ALA A 359 13.40 -21.14 -17.93
CA ALA A 359 13.73 -21.62 -16.59
C ALA A 359 14.41 -20.55 -15.73
N PHE A 360 14.82 -19.40 -16.25
CA PHE A 360 15.38 -18.31 -15.44
C PHE A 360 14.27 -17.71 -14.54
N PRO A 361 14.49 -17.50 -13.22
CA PRO A 361 15.71 -17.67 -12.44
C PRO A 361 15.81 -19.05 -11.75
N PHE A 362 14.82 -19.94 -11.88
CA PHE A 362 14.84 -21.31 -11.35
C PHE A 362 16.04 -22.14 -11.84
N CYS A 363 16.63 -21.75 -12.95
CA CYS A 363 17.85 -22.32 -13.47
C CYS A 363 19.06 -22.03 -12.54
N LEU A 364 19.01 -20.98 -11.72
CA LEU A 364 20.04 -20.65 -10.71
C LEU A 364 19.80 -21.34 -9.36
N TYR A 365 18.73 -22.13 -9.26
CA TYR A 365 18.35 -22.85 -8.04
C TYR A 365 19.46 -23.83 -7.62
N SER A 366 19.92 -23.69 -6.39
CA SER A 366 20.80 -24.65 -5.74
C SER A 366 20.39 -24.79 -4.27
N VAL A 367 20.01 -26.00 -3.86
CA VAL A 367 19.63 -26.28 -2.46
C VAL A 367 20.82 -26.05 -1.53
N SER A 368 22.00 -26.54 -1.92
CA SER A 368 23.23 -26.33 -1.14
C SER A 368 23.60 -24.85 -1.06
N GLY A 369 23.42 -24.09 -2.15
CA GLY A 369 23.61 -22.64 -2.17
C GLY A 369 22.65 -21.91 -1.23
N SER A 370 21.36 -22.27 -1.25
CA SER A 370 20.35 -21.69 -0.35
C SER A 370 20.61 -22.01 1.12
N ILE A 371 21.07 -23.23 1.45
CA ILE A 371 21.47 -23.59 2.81
C ILE A 371 22.70 -22.77 3.25
N ALA A 372 23.68 -22.59 2.38
CA ALA A 372 24.87 -21.79 2.67
C ALA A 372 24.50 -20.30 2.89
N ALA A 373 23.68 -19.72 2.02
CA ALA A 373 23.17 -18.35 2.17
C ALA A 373 22.34 -18.19 3.46
N CYS A 374 21.46 -19.14 3.76
CA CYS A 374 20.69 -19.15 4.99
C CYS A 374 21.60 -19.17 6.23
N ARG A 375 22.62 -20.03 6.26
CA ARG A 375 23.61 -20.07 7.35
C ARG A 375 24.37 -18.75 7.49
N ARG A 376 24.79 -18.16 6.36
CA ARG A 376 25.52 -16.89 6.33
C ARG A 376 24.70 -15.73 6.89
N TYR A 377 23.41 -15.66 6.56
CA TYR A 377 22.52 -14.57 6.97
C TYR A 377 21.55 -14.94 8.11
N ALA A 378 21.77 -16.06 8.81
CA ALA A 378 20.84 -16.60 9.81
C ALA A 378 20.47 -15.60 10.91
N ALA A 379 21.48 -14.92 11.48
CA ALA A 379 21.26 -13.92 12.54
C ALA A 379 20.41 -12.74 12.03
N LEU A 380 20.68 -12.28 10.81
CA LEU A 380 19.95 -11.16 10.21
C LEU A 380 18.51 -11.55 9.83
N LEU A 381 18.34 -12.75 9.27
CA LEU A 381 17.02 -13.34 9.01
C LEU A 381 16.21 -13.46 10.29
N ALA A 382 16.79 -13.95 11.39
CA ALA A 382 16.09 -14.07 12.67
C ALA A 382 15.59 -12.72 13.21
N VAL A 383 16.42 -11.66 13.09
CA VAL A 383 16.02 -10.29 13.47
C VAL A 383 14.84 -9.81 12.64
N PHE A 384 14.92 -9.93 11.31
CA PHE A 384 13.84 -9.49 10.42
C PHE A 384 12.58 -10.35 10.53
N LEU A 385 12.70 -11.65 10.81
CA LEU A 385 11.56 -12.52 11.07
C LEU A 385 10.81 -12.07 12.32
N ARG A 386 11.53 -11.79 13.42
CA ARG A 386 10.92 -11.27 14.65
C ARG A 386 10.22 -9.92 14.41
N GLU A 387 10.87 -9.03 13.66
CA GLU A 387 10.27 -7.74 13.29
C GLU A 387 9.01 -7.92 12.44
N SER A 388 9.06 -8.82 11.44
CA SER A 388 7.93 -9.10 10.55
C SER A 388 6.76 -9.72 11.31
N LEU A 389 7.01 -10.68 12.20
CA LEU A 389 5.98 -11.28 13.05
C LEU A 389 5.31 -10.22 13.93
N LEU A 390 6.10 -9.36 14.57
CA LEU A 390 5.56 -8.27 15.38
C LEU A 390 4.72 -7.32 14.52
N ARG A 391 5.21 -6.93 13.35
CA ARG A 391 4.51 -6.03 12.44
C ARG A 391 3.19 -6.62 11.97
N LEU A 392 3.18 -7.90 11.60
CA LEU A 392 1.99 -8.62 11.17
C LEU A 392 0.94 -8.71 12.27
N LEU A 393 1.36 -9.06 13.50
CA LEU A 393 0.45 -9.11 14.64
C LEU A 393 -0.16 -7.73 14.94
N LEU A 394 0.64 -6.67 14.84
CA LEU A 394 0.17 -5.30 15.09
C LEU A 394 -0.77 -4.78 14.01
N SER A 395 -0.55 -5.15 12.74
CA SER A 395 -1.37 -4.69 11.62
C SER A 395 -2.64 -5.52 11.43
N GLU A 396 -2.53 -6.85 11.49
CA GLU A 396 -3.60 -7.79 11.14
C GLU A 396 -4.17 -8.54 12.36
N GLY A 397 -3.74 -8.21 13.58
CA GLY A 397 -4.19 -8.91 14.78
C GLY A 397 -5.71 -8.88 15.02
N GLU A 398 -6.40 -7.84 14.58
CA GLU A 398 -7.88 -7.82 14.63
C GLU A 398 -8.49 -8.80 13.62
N SER A 399 -7.95 -8.87 12.41
CA SER A 399 -8.33 -9.86 11.39
C SER A 399 -8.10 -11.28 11.91
N PHE A 400 -7.00 -11.52 12.64
CA PHE A 400 -6.70 -12.81 13.29
C PHE A 400 -7.68 -13.13 14.44
N ALA A 401 -7.99 -12.17 15.30
CA ALA A 401 -9.02 -12.34 16.33
C ALA A 401 -10.39 -12.66 15.71
N LEU A 402 -10.77 -11.94 14.65
CA LEU A 402 -12.06 -12.13 13.99
C LEU A 402 -12.15 -13.47 13.22
N THR A 403 -11.06 -13.94 12.62
CA THR A 403 -11.01 -15.25 11.94
C THR A 403 -10.95 -16.43 12.90
N SER A 404 -10.39 -16.26 14.10
CA SER A 404 -10.29 -17.32 15.11
C SER A 404 -11.56 -17.45 15.96
N LEU A 405 -12.17 -16.33 16.35
CA LEU A 405 -13.27 -16.25 17.33
C LEU A 405 -14.61 -15.82 16.72
N GLY A 406 -14.61 -14.96 15.71
CA GLY A 406 -15.82 -14.38 15.12
C GLY A 406 -16.61 -15.35 14.24
N SER A 407 -17.91 -15.09 14.08
CA SER A 407 -18.79 -15.82 13.16
C SER A 407 -18.46 -15.54 11.69
N GLU A 408 -18.89 -16.41 10.78
CA GLU A 408 -18.68 -16.23 9.34
C GLU A 408 -19.41 -14.98 8.81
N THR A 409 -20.61 -14.70 9.32
CA THR A 409 -21.37 -13.49 8.97
C THR A 409 -20.67 -12.23 9.46
N ALA A 410 -20.18 -12.20 10.70
CA ALA A 410 -19.46 -11.06 11.26
C ALA A 410 -18.18 -10.74 10.46
N ARG A 411 -17.42 -11.77 10.03
CA ARG A 411 -16.26 -11.60 9.13
C ARG A 411 -16.65 -10.94 7.81
N GLY A 412 -17.74 -11.39 7.20
CA GLY A 412 -18.23 -10.86 5.94
C GLY A 412 -18.67 -9.40 6.03
N TYR A 413 -19.41 -9.04 7.09
CA TYR A 413 -19.82 -7.67 7.36
C TYR A 413 -18.61 -6.78 7.67
N TYR A 414 -17.73 -7.21 8.56
CA TYR A 414 -16.52 -6.48 8.91
C TYR A 414 -15.64 -6.22 7.68
N GLN A 415 -15.44 -7.22 6.81
CA GLN A 415 -14.68 -7.04 5.58
C GLN A 415 -15.29 -5.95 4.68
N LEU A 416 -16.61 -5.96 4.48
CA LEU A 416 -17.30 -4.94 3.70
C LEU A 416 -17.09 -3.55 4.32
N ILE A 417 -17.38 -3.44 5.62
CA ILE A 417 -17.37 -2.17 6.34
C ILE A 417 -15.95 -1.59 6.43
N SER A 418 -14.95 -2.41 6.77
CA SER A 418 -13.54 -1.98 6.83
C SER A 418 -13.03 -1.53 5.45
N ASN A 419 -13.42 -2.22 4.37
CA ASN A 419 -13.07 -1.82 3.01
C ASN A 419 -13.71 -0.48 2.60
N LEU A 420 -14.98 -0.26 2.93
CA LEU A 420 -15.68 0.99 2.65
C LEU A 420 -15.18 2.14 3.55
N GLY A 421 -15.08 1.91 4.85
CA GLY A 421 -14.68 2.90 5.85
C GLY A 421 -13.27 3.42 5.62
N SER A 422 -12.33 2.54 5.25
CA SER A 422 -10.95 2.95 4.94
C SER A 422 -10.77 3.56 3.54
N LEU A 423 -11.80 3.59 2.68
CA LEU A 423 -11.66 4.03 1.29
C LEU A 423 -11.23 5.50 1.19
N VAL A 424 -11.89 6.38 1.95
CA VAL A 424 -11.58 7.82 1.98
C VAL A 424 -10.16 8.04 2.50
N ALA A 425 -9.77 7.35 3.56
CA ALA A 425 -8.41 7.43 4.09
C ALA A 425 -7.37 6.98 3.06
N ARG A 426 -7.62 5.87 2.35
CA ARG A 426 -6.69 5.32 1.35
C ARG A 426 -6.54 6.18 0.10
N LEU A 427 -7.62 6.82 -0.36
CA LEU A 427 -7.64 7.58 -1.61
C LEU A 427 -7.32 9.07 -1.41
N LEU A 428 -7.78 9.66 -0.31
CA LEU A 428 -7.68 11.10 -0.07
C LEU A 428 -6.66 11.43 1.02
N PHE A 429 -6.89 10.97 2.26
CA PHE A 429 -6.07 11.39 3.39
C PHE A 429 -4.61 10.94 3.26
N ARG A 430 -4.35 9.71 2.80
CA ARG A 430 -2.99 9.22 2.59
C ARG A 430 -2.19 10.07 1.57
N VAL A 431 -2.86 10.57 0.53
CA VAL A 431 -2.21 11.45 -0.45
C VAL A 431 -1.88 12.80 0.19
N TRP A 432 -2.80 13.33 0.99
CA TRP A 432 -2.58 14.57 1.74
C TRP A 432 -1.47 14.44 2.78
N GLU A 433 -1.48 13.37 3.56
CA GLU A 433 -0.46 13.06 4.58
C GLU A 433 0.94 13.07 3.97
N ASN A 434 1.13 12.36 2.85
CA ASN A 434 2.42 12.29 2.17
C ASN A 434 2.86 13.67 1.63
N ALA A 435 1.94 14.43 1.05
CA ALA A 435 2.24 15.77 0.55
C ALA A 435 2.60 16.75 1.67
N CYS A 436 1.88 16.68 2.79
CA CYS A 436 2.14 17.50 3.96
C CYS A 436 3.46 17.11 4.64
N PHE A 437 3.73 15.81 4.78
CA PHE A 437 4.98 15.29 5.32
C PHE A 437 6.19 15.89 4.61
N VAL A 438 6.24 15.80 3.27
CA VAL A 438 7.36 16.36 2.48
C VAL A 438 7.54 17.85 2.74
N ARG A 439 6.43 18.60 2.78
CA ARG A 439 6.48 20.05 3.02
C ARG A 439 6.94 20.38 4.43
N TRP A 440 6.43 19.68 5.44
CA TRP A 440 6.84 19.90 6.84
C TRP A 440 8.30 19.51 7.07
N SER A 441 8.78 18.40 6.51
CA SER A 441 10.19 18.00 6.61
C SER A 441 11.11 19.07 6.02
N ARG A 442 10.70 19.70 4.90
CA ARG A 442 11.45 20.81 4.31
C ARG A 442 11.45 22.06 5.20
N GLU A 443 10.29 22.47 5.71
CA GLU A 443 10.21 23.64 6.59
C GLU A 443 10.96 23.42 7.92
N ALA A 444 10.96 22.18 8.42
CA ALA A 444 11.73 21.77 9.59
C ALA A 444 13.24 21.86 9.34
N ALA A 445 13.72 21.38 8.19
CA ALA A 445 15.12 21.50 7.77
C ALA A 445 15.57 22.96 7.61
N LEU A 446 14.68 23.85 7.15
CA LEU A 446 14.93 25.28 7.02
C LEU A 446 14.82 26.06 8.34
N GLY A 447 14.53 25.40 9.47
CA GLY A 447 14.33 26.05 10.76
C GLY A 447 13.04 26.88 10.88
N ARG A 448 12.13 26.82 9.89
CA ARG A 448 10.91 27.65 9.81
C ARG A 448 9.74 27.05 10.59
N ARG A 449 9.94 26.86 11.90
CA ARG A 449 9.00 26.17 12.79
C ARG A 449 7.62 26.82 12.84
N HIS A 450 7.56 28.16 12.97
CA HIS A 450 6.29 28.88 13.05
C HIS A 450 5.43 28.66 11.79
N THR A 451 6.06 28.64 10.62
CA THR A 451 5.40 28.34 9.34
C THR A 451 4.88 26.90 9.29
N ALA A 452 5.69 25.94 9.76
CA ALA A 452 5.30 24.53 9.81
C ALA A 452 4.08 24.29 10.72
N VAL A 453 4.07 24.90 11.91
CA VAL A 453 2.97 24.82 12.88
C VAL A 453 1.71 25.55 12.38
N HIS A 454 1.86 26.72 11.77
CA HIS A 454 0.74 27.40 11.12
C HIS A 454 0.12 26.54 10.00
N LEU A 455 0.97 25.93 9.17
CA LEU A 455 0.53 25.00 8.13
C LEU A 455 -0.15 23.76 8.73
N LEU A 456 0.34 23.23 9.84
CA LEU A 456 -0.31 22.13 10.56
C LEU A 456 -1.74 22.49 10.96
N LYS A 457 -1.94 23.64 11.64
CA LYS A 457 -3.27 24.10 12.05
C LYS A 457 -4.22 24.23 10.86
N LEU A 458 -3.73 24.80 9.77
CA LEU A 458 -4.50 24.98 8.53
C LEU A 458 -4.89 23.65 7.89
N MET A 459 -3.95 22.69 7.81
CA MET A 459 -4.23 21.37 7.26
C MET A 459 -5.15 20.54 8.15
N LEU A 460 -5.00 20.60 9.47
CA LEU A 460 -5.91 19.93 10.43
C LEU A 460 -7.34 20.48 10.31
N ARG A 461 -7.49 21.80 10.18
CA ARG A 461 -8.79 22.43 10.01
C ARG A 461 -9.44 22.02 8.69
N LEU A 462 -8.69 22.07 7.60
CA LEU A 462 -9.15 21.63 6.28
C LEU A 462 -9.53 20.14 6.27
N ALA A 463 -8.71 19.28 6.88
CA ALA A 463 -8.97 17.85 6.99
C ALA A 463 -10.21 17.55 7.85
N PHE A 464 -10.41 18.30 8.93
CA PHE A 464 -11.64 18.23 9.70
C PHE A 464 -12.85 18.61 8.86
N TYR A 465 -12.78 19.70 8.08
CA TYR A 465 -13.91 20.11 7.24
C TYR A 465 -14.29 19.06 6.20
N VAL A 466 -13.29 18.46 5.55
CA VAL A 466 -13.50 17.38 4.61
C VAL A 466 -14.04 16.13 5.32
N GLY A 467 -13.42 15.68 6.41
CA GLY A 467 -13.87 14.52 7.17
C GLY A 467 -15.30 14.68 7.71
N PHE A 468 -15.60 15.86 8.25
CA PHE A 468 -16.92 16.16 8.82
C PHE A 468 -18.01 16.28 7.74
N SER A 469 -17.67 16.58 6.49
CA SER A 469 -18.64 16.49 5.39
C SER A 469 -19.18 15.06 5.24
N PHE A 470 -18.33 14.05 5.42
CA PHE A 470 -18.76 12.64 5.45
C PHE A 470 -19.55 12.30 6.71
N THR A 471 -19.19 12.87 7.87
CA THR A 471 -19.99 12.73 9.10
C THR A 471 -21.40 13.32 8.97
N LEU A 472 -21.52 14.42 8.24
CA LEU A 472 -22.79 15.11 8.02
C LEU A 472 -23.66 14.38 6.99
N LEU A 473 -23.07 13.98 5.86
CA LEU A 473 -23.78 13.47 4.69
C LEU A 473 -23.81 11.93 4.61
N GLY A 474 -22.79 11.26 5.14
CA GLY A 474 -22.62 9.81 5.04
C GLY A 474 -23.72 9.04 5.78
N PRO A 475 -23.93 9.26 7.09
CA PRO A 475 -24.89 8.47 7.86
C PRO A 475 -26.34 8.45 7.35
N PRO A 476 -26.96 9.57 6.91
CA PRO A 476 -28.31 9.52 6.34
C PRO A 476 -28.36 8.79 4.99
N LEU A 477 -27.25 8.73 4.24
CA LEU A 477 -27.17 8.07 2.94
C LEU A 477 -26.78 6.59 3.05
N THR A 478 -26.29 6.12 4.20
CA THR A 478 -25.70 4.79 4.36
C THR A 478 -26.61 3.66 3.87
N GLU A 479 -27.86 3.64 4.33
CA GLU A 479 -28.81 2.57 3.99
C GLU A 479 -29.13 2.57 2.50
N THR A 480 -29.45 3.74 1.93
CA THR A 480 -29.69 3.91 0.49
C THR A 480 -28.46 3.54 -0.35
N PHE A 481 -27.26 3.89 0.11
CA PHE A 481 -26.01 3.57 -0.55
C PHE A 481 -25.78 2.05 -0.55
N LEU A 482 -25.95 1.38 0.58
CA LEU A 482 -25.78 -0.08 0.69
C LEU A 482 -26.79 -0.83 -0.18
N ALA A 483 -28.07 -0.45 -0.14
CA ALA A 483 -29.11 -1.07 -0.96
C ALA A 483 -28.88 -0.87 -2.48
N THR A 484 -28.36 0.29 -2.89
CA THR A 484 -28.15 0.61 -4.32
C THR A 484 -26.82 0.08 -4.86
N VAL A 485 -25.74 0.21 -4.08
CA VAL A 485 -24.38 -0.15 -4.49
C VAL A 485 -24.07 -1.62 -4.23
N TYR A 486 -24.74 -2.26 -3.28
CA TYR A 486 -24.66 -3.69 -3.06
C TYR A 486 -26.02 -4.31 -3.38
N THR A 487 -26.72 -4.82 -2.36
CA THR A 487 -28.06 -5.41 -2.45
C THR A 487 -28.75 -5.22 -1.09
N SER A 488 -30.07 -5.39 -1.02
CA SER A 488 -30.85 -5.23 0.22
C SER A 488 -30.33 -6.11 1.37
N GLN A 489 -29.78 -7.29 1.06
CA GLN A 489 -29.15 -8.20 2.04
C GLN A 489 -27.94 -7.59 2.78
N TRP A 490 -27.27 -6.58 2.21
CA TRP A 490 -26.15 -5.87 2.84
C TRP A 490 -26.61 -4.60 3.56
N SER A 491 -27.89 -4.26 3.48
CA SER A 491 -28.50 -3.08 4.10
C SER A 491 -29.17 -3.42 5.43
N THR A 492 -28.60 -4.36 6.19
CA THR A 492 -29.09 -4.70 7.54
C THR A 492 -28.85 -3.54 8.52
N PRO A 493 -29.65 -3.40 9.58
CA PRO A 493 -29.44 -2.34 10.57
C PRO A 493 -28.05 -2.44 11.23
N GLN A 494 -27.49 -3.65 11.33
CA GLN A 494 -26.15 -3.88 11.85
C GLN A 494 -25.07 -3.27 10.98
N VAL A 495 -25.09 -3.59 9.69
CA VAL A 495 -24.10 -3.10 8.72
C VAL A 495 -24.22 -1.61 8.52
N SER A 496 -25.46 -1.10 8.43
CA SER A 496 -25.72 0.34 8.31
C SER A 496 -25.18 1.09 9.52
N THR A 497 -25.47 0.65 10.75
CA THR A 497 -24.97 1.31 11.97
C THR A 497 -23.44 1.28 12.04
N ALA A 498 -22.81 0.15 11.73
CA ALA A 498 -21.36 0.04 11.76
C ALA A 498 -20.67 0.92 10.69
N LEU A 499 -21.24 1.05 9.50
CA LEU A 499 -20.73 1.97 8.47
C LEU A 499 -20.97 3.44 8.84
N GLN A 500 -22.09 3.77 9.51
CA GLN A 500 -22.32 5.09 10.08
C GLN A 500 -21.24 5.46 11.12
N LEU A 501 -20.86 4.52 11.99
CA LEU A 501 -19.76 4.69 12.94
C LEU A 501 -18.44 5.06 12.24
N TYR A 502 -18.11 4.41 11.12
CA TYR A 502 -16.95 4.80 10.33
C TYR A 502 -17.05 6.22 9.76
N PHE A 503 -18.23 6.66 9.30
CA PHE A 503 -18.40 8.05 8.85
C PHE A 503 -18.21 9.07 9.99
N TYR A 504 -18.50 8.70 11.24
CA TYR A 504 -18.16 9.52 12.41
C TYR A 504 -16.66 9.51 12.74
N ASP A 505 -15.93 8.44 12.42
CA ASP A 505 -14.48 8.31 12.64
C ASP A 505 -13.64 9.14 11.65
N LEU A 506 -14.16 9.41 10.44
CA LEU A 506 -13.38 10.03 9.36
C LEU A 506 -12.65 11.34 9.72
N PRO A 507 -13.24 12.31 10.45
CA PRO A 507 -12.51 13.50 10.89
C PRO A 507 -11.31 13.16 11.78
N LEU A 508 -11.47 12.20 12.70
CA LEU A 508 -10.42 11.74 13.61
C LEU A 508 -9.34 10.99 12.84
N MET A 509 -9.73 10.15 11.88
CA MET A 509 -8.80 9.42 11.03
C MET A 509 -7.93 10.37 10.19
N ALA A 510 -8.52 11.46 9.68
CA ALA A 510 -7.80 12.50 8.95
C ALA A 510 -6.79 13.26 9.84
N TRP A 511 -7.22 13.61 11.07
CA TRP A 511 -6.33 14.23 12.05
C TRP A 511 -5.19 13.33 12.46
N ASN A 512 -5.49 12.06 12.77
CA ASN A 512 -4.50 11.07 13.17
C ASN A 512 -3.35 10.99 12.15
N GLY A 513 -3.69 10.86 10.86
CA GLY A 513 -2.71 10.81 9.78
C GLY A 513 -1.82 12.06 9.72
N LEU A 514 -2.42 13.25 9.75
CA LEU A 514 -1.68 14.52 9.68
C LEU A 514 -0.82 14.78 10.92
N LEU A 515 -1.33 14.48 12.12
CA LEU A 515 -0.60 14.65 13.38
C LEU A 515 0.63 13.75 13.42
N GLU A 516 0.48 12.47 13.08
CA GLU A 516 1.61 11.56 13.08
C GLU A 516 2.61 11.89 11.95
N ALA A 517 2.13 12.31 10.77
CA ALA A 517 3.00 12.77 9.69
C ALA A 517 3.80 14.01 10.09
N PHE A 518 3.17 15.00 10.73
CA PHE A 518 3.88 16.17 11.25
C PHE A 518 4.90 15.79 12.32
N LEU A 519 4.51 14.96 13.30
CA LEU A 519 5.41 14.48 14.34
C LEU A 519 6.62 13.74 13.73
N ARG A 520 6.41 12.89 12.72
CA ARG A 520 7.49 12.22 11.98
C ARG A 520 8.40 13.18 11.22
N ALA A 521 7.89 14.32 10.76
CA ALA A 521 8.67 15.31 10.04
C ALA A 521 9.56 16.17 10.95
N VAL A 522 9.14 16.40 12.20
CA VAL A 522 9.80 17.36 13.11
C VAL A 522 10.49 16.74 14.32
N ALA A 523 10.17 15.50 14.69
CA ALA A 523 10.60 14.92 15.96
C ALA A 523 11.97 14.24 15.90
N SER A 524 12.67 14.26 17.04
CA SER A 524 13.94 13.54 17.21
C SER A 524 13.74 12.02 17.27
N PRO A 525 14.79 11.20 17.01
CA PRO A 525 14.69 9.75 17.08
C PRO A 525 14.20 9.22 18.43
N ALA A 526 14.48 9.92 19.54
CA ALA A 526 14.02 9.53 20.87
C ALA A 526 12.49 9.64 21.01
N VAL A 527 11.90 10.71 20.48
CA VAL A 527 10.44 10.93 20.47
C VAL A 527 9.75 9.94 19.54
N LEU A 528 10.34 9.63 18.38
CA LEU A 528 9.81 8.62 17.46
C LEU A 528 9.83 7.22 18.09
N ARG A 529 10.89 6.84 18.82
CA ARG A 529 10.91 5.59 19.60
C ARG A 529 9.83 5.56 20.69
N ARG A 530 9.52 6.71 21.30
CA ARG A 530 8.43 6.81 22.29
C ARG A 530 7.07 6.62 21.62
N LEU A 531 6.81 7.30 20.50
CA LEU A 531 5.59 7.12 19.69
C LEU A 531 5.40 5.65 19.31
N GLN A 532 6.45 5.00 18.80
CA GLN A 532 6.39 3.60 18.41
C GLN A 532 6.03 2.68 19.57
N ARG A 533 6.58 2.90 20.78
CA ARG A 533 6.20 2.13 21.98
C ARG A 533 4.73 2.30 22.35
N TRP A 534 4.21 3.53 22.30
CA TRP A 534 2.79 3.81 22.54
C TRP A 534 1.88 3.14 21.50
N MET A 535 2.28 3.14 20.22
CA MET A 535 1.54 2.47 19.15
C MET A 535 1.50 0.95 19.35
N ILE A 536 2.63 0.34 19.75
CA ILE A 536 2.71 -1.10 20.04
C ILE A 536 1.78 -1.45 21.22
N GLY A 537 1.86 -0.70 22.32
CA GLY A 537 1.01 -0.92 23.49
C GLY A 537 -0.48 -0.76 23.19
N GLY A 538 -0.86 0.29 22.46
CA GLY A 538 -2.25 0.53 22.05
C GLY A 538 -2.79 -0.56 21.14
N ALA A 539 -2.01 -1.02 20.16
CA ALA A 539 -2.41 -2.12 19.28
C ALA A 539 -2.56 -3.44 20.04
N ALA A 540 -1.67 -3.76 20.99
CA ALA A 540 -1.80 -4.94 21.83
C ALA A 540 -3.07 -4.90 22.69
N LEU A 541 -3.35 -3.76 23.32
CA LEU A 541 -4.59 -3.55 24.10
C LEU A 541 -5.83 -3.70 23.22
N ARG A 542 -5.82 -3.11 22.03
CA ARG A 542 -6.92 -3.22 21.06
C ARG A 542 -7.19 -4.67 20.66
N ILE A 543 -6.15 -5.45 20.37
CA ILE A 543 -6.31 -6.87 20.04
C ILE A 543 -6.87 -7.65 21.24
N ALA A 544 -6.39 -7.37 22.46
CA ALA A 544 -6.90 -8.03 23.66
C ALA A 544 -8.40 -7.74 23.89
N VAL A 545 -8.82 -6.48 23.78
CA VAL A 545 -10.22 -6.07 23.90
C VAL A 545 -11.08 -6.67 22.78
N CYS A 546 -10.55 -6.74 21.56
CA CYS A 546 -11.20 -7.42 20.43
C CYS A 546 -11.46 -8.90 20.76
N CYS A 547 -10.45 -9.64 21.24
CA CYS A 547 -10.61 -11.02 21.65
C CYS A 547 -11.66 -11.19 22.76
N ILE A 548 -11.61 -10.37 23.80
CA ILE A 548 -12.60 -10.41 24.91
C ILE A 548 -14.01 -10.17 24.37
N THR A 549 -14.18 -9.18 23.50
CA THR A 549 -15.47 -8.85 22.88
C THR A 549 -16.00 -10.03 22.07
N LEU A 550 -15.17 -10.60 21.19
CA LEU A 550 -15.59 -11.72 20.35
C LEU A 550 -15.90 -12.99 21.16
N VAL A 551 -15.20 -13.23 22.26
CA VAL A 551 -15.54 -14.31 23.21
C VAL A 551 -16.87 -14.05 23.90
N ALA A 552 -17.16 -12.81 24.30
CA ALA A 552 -18.38 -12.43 25.00
C ALA A 552 -19.63 -12.55 24.12
N PHE A 553 -19.57 -12.11 22.85
CA PHE A 553 -20.66 -12.33 21.88
C PHE A 553 -20.75 -13.81 21.46
N GLY A 554 -19.62 -14.50 21.42
CA GLY A 554 -19.53 -15.91 21.07
C GLY A 554 -19.83 -16.19 19.59
N LYS A 555 -19.87 -17.48 19.23
CA LYS A 555 -20.19 -17.93 17.87
C LYS A 555 -21.67 -17.81 17.50
N ALA A 556 -22.52 -17.45 18.46
CA ALA A 556 -23.95 -17.25 18.26
C ALA A 556 -24.27 -15.87 17.64
N ASP A 557 -23.27 -15.05 17.33
CA ASP A 557 -23.41 -13.78 16.62
C ASP A 557 -23.78 -13.99 15.14
N THR A 558 -24.98 -14.50 14.90
CA THR A 558 -25.53 -14.72 13.56
C THR A 558 -25.87 -13.39 12.89
N GLU A 559 -26.31 -12.40 13.66
CA GLU A 559 -26.69 -11.06 13.18
C GLU A 559 -25.50 -10.10 12.96
N GLY A 560 -24.32 -10.41 13.52
CA GLY A 560 -23.11 -9.60 13.34
C GLY A 560 -23.06 -8.36 14.26
N GLU A 561 -23.66 -8.43 15.44
CA GLU A 561 -23.65 -7.35 16.45
C GLU A 561 -22.24 -7.02 16.93
N SER A 562 -21.32 -8.00 16.95
CA SER A 562 -19.92 -7.79 17.34
C SER A 562 -19.20 -6.77 16.44
N VAL A 563 -19.65 -6.62 15.19
CA VAL A 563 -19.00 -5.74 14.20
C VAL A 563 -19.10 -4.28 14.62
N LYS A 564 -20.25 -3.84 15.14
CA LYS A 564 -20.41 -2.45 15.63
C LYS A 564 -19.42 -2.14 16.74
N VAL A 565 -19.23 -3.08 17.67
CA VAL A 565 -18.30 -2.95 18.79
C VAL A 565 -16.85 -2.93 18.29
N LEU A 566 -16.51 -3.75 17.29
CA LEU A 566 -15.19 -3.73 16.66
C LEU A 566 -14.87 -2.38 16.00
N VAL A 567 -15.85 -1.79 15.30
CA VAL A 567 -15.70 -0.45 14.74
C VAL A 567 -15.53 0.59 15.83
N LEU A 568 -16.33 0.53 16.90
CA LEU A 568 -16.20 1.43 18.05
C LEU A 568 -14.80 1.34 18.69
N LEU A 569 -14.26 0.13 18.80
CA LEU A 569 -12.92 -0.11 19.31
C LEU A 569 -11.84 0.51 18.40
N ASN A 570 -12.04 0.47 17.09
CA ASN A 570 -11.17 1.17 16.15
C ASN A 570 -11.24 2.70 16.34
N ILE A 571 -12.42 3.27 16.56
CA ILE A 571 -12.59 4.70 16.85
C ILE A 571 -11.83 5.08 18.12
N PHE A 572 -11.99 4.32 19.21
CA PHE A 572 -11.24 4.56 20.44
C PHE A 572 -9.73 4.49 20.23
N ASN A 573 -9.25 3.55 19.42
CA ASN A 573 -7.85 3.47 19.05
C ASN A 573 -7.38 4.69 18.24
N THR A 574 -8.19 5.19 17.30
CA THR A 574 -7.90 6.42 16.55
C THR A 574 -7.83 7.64 17.49
N VAL A 575 -8.78 7.76 18.42
CA VAL A 575 -8.78 8.82 19.45
C VAL A 575 -7.52 8.75 20.32
N TRP A 576 -7.16 7.55 20.79
CA TRP A 576 -5.95 7.32 21.57
C TRP A 576 -4.70 7.77 20.81
N ARG A 577 -4.57 7.42 19.53
CA ARG A 577 -3.43 7.81 18.70
C ARG A 577 -3.35 9.33 18.45
N CYS A 578 -4.48 9.98 18.22
CA CYS A 578 -4.55 11.45 18.19
C CYS A 578 -4.05 12.06 19.50
N GLY A 579 -4.54 11.55 20.64
CA GLY A 579 -4.15 12.00 21.98
C GLY A 579 -2.65 11.85 22.25
N VAL A 580 -2.08 10.68 21.95
CA VAL A 580 -0.63 10.43 22.08
C VAL A 580 0.18 11.37 21.18
N SER A 581 -0.25 11.57 19.94
CA SER A 581 0.45 12.45 18.99
C SER A 581 0.46 13.90 19.47
N ILE A 582 -0.69 14.41 19.94
CA ILE A 582 -0.80 15.76 20.52
C ILE A 582 0.05 15.86 21.79
N TYR A 583 -0.03 14.87 22.68
CA TYR A 583 0.77 14.83 23.90
C TYR A 583 2.27 14.91 23.60
N LEU A 584 2.77 14.15 22.63
CA LEU A 584 4.18 14.18 22.25
C LEU A 584 4.60 15.51 21.60
N LEU A 585 3.73 16.15 20.81
CA LEU A 585 3.99 17.46 20.23
C LEU A 585 4.08 18.57 21.28
N VAL A 586 3.28 18.47 22.34
CA VAL A 586 3.24 19.45 23.43
C VAL A 586 4.34 19.20 24.47
N SER A 587 4.66 17.94 24.77
CA SER A 587 5.57 17.58 25.88
C SER A 587 7.04 17.43 25.49
N SER A 588 7.37 17.28 24.20
CA SER A 588 8.76 17.03 23.79
C SER A 588 9.53 18.34 23.55
N PRO A 589 10.68 18.54 24.22
CA PRO A 589 11.61 19.60 23.87
C PRO A 589 12.10 19.41 22.43
N THR A 590 12.15 20.49 21.65
CA THR A 590 12.63 20.42 20.26
C THR A 590 14.14 20.56 20.22
N ASP A 591 14.86 19.49 20.54
CA ASP A 591 16.27 19.39 20.19
C ASP A 591 16.36 19.42 18.66
N THR A 592 16.88 20.53 18.12
CA THR A 592 17.17 20.69 16.70
C THR A 592 18.12 19.59 16.25
N ALA A 593 17.58 18.56 15.60
CA ALA A 593 18.36 17.78 14.64
C ALA A 593 18.65 18.72 13.45
N GLY A 594 19.81 19.40 13.47
CA GLY A 594 20.29 20.19 12.33
C GLY A 594 21.06 21.48 12.61
N ALA A 595 21.29 21.89 13.86
CA ALA A 595 21.98 23.17 14.15
C ALA A 595 23.25 23.06 15.01
N SER A 596 23.77 21.86 15.26
CA SER A 596 25.00 21.67 16.07
C SER A 596 26.10 20.85 15.36
N ALA A 597 26.10 20.80 14.03
CA ALA A 597 27.16 20.19 13.23
C ALA A 597 27.79 21.22 12.29
N ALA A 598 28.32 22.30 12.85
CA ALA A 598 29.25 23.21 12.19
C ALA A 598 30.07 23.93 13.27
N ASP A 599 30.97 23.18 13.90
CA ASP A 599 32.26 23.70 14.38
C ASP A 599 33.15 22.50 14.74
N PHE A 600 34.17 22.28 13.90
CA PHE A 600 35.40 21.53 14.19
C PHE A 600 36.55 22.56 14.06
N PRO A 601 37.77 22.39 14.63
CA PRO A 601 38.37 21.13 15.04
C PRO A 601 39.15 21.13 16.38
N ASP A 602 39.69 19.95 16.70
CA ASP A 602 40.63 19.58 17.75
C ASP A 602 41.64 20.65 18.23
N THR A 603 41.91 20.67 19.54
CA THR A 603 43.26 20.91 20.07
C THR A 603 43.49 20.17 21.39
N LYS A 604 44.56 19.37 21.42
CA LYS A 604 45.14 18.72 22.61
C LYS A 604 45.71 19.76 23.59
N ALA A 605 45.45 19.62 24.89
CA ALA A 605 46.37 19.99 26.00
C ALA A 605 45.79 19.48 27.33
N LYS A 606 46.35 18.43 27.95
CA LYS A 606 47.37 18.44 29.02
C LYS A 606 46.98 19.21 30.29
N GLU A 607 46.75 18.44 31.36
CA GLU A 607 46.69 18.88 32.76
C GLU A 607 47.99 19.59 33.19
N SER A 608 47.87 20.73 33.88
CA SER A 608 48.69 21.10 35.05
C SER A 608 48.10 22.37 35.68
N GLY A 609 48.04 22.42 37.01
CA GLY A 609 47.25 23.39 37.77
C GLY A 609 47.97 24.66 38.22
N ASN A 610 47.16 25.63 38.66
CA ASN A 610 47.46 26.56 39.77
C ASN A 610 46.15 27.27 40.20
N PRO A 611 45.92 27.60 41.49
CA PRO A 611 44.72 28.27 41.96
C PRO A 611 44.94 29.78 42.18
N GLY A 612 44.02 30.63 41.70
CA GLY A 612 43.99 32.05 42.08
C GLY A 612 43.20 32.97 41.16
N GLY A 613 42.09 33.52 41.66
CA GLY A 613 41.44 34.73 41.12
C GLY A 613 40.08 34.53 40.41
N PRO A 614 39.21 35.56 40.38
CA PRO A 614 37.84 35.45 40.91
C PRO A 614 36.71 35.41 39.87
N ALA A 615 35.51 35.07 40.39
CA ALA A 615 34.17 35.28 39.84
C ALA A 615 33.81 34.55 38.52
N VAL A 616 33.13 33.42 38.68
CA VAL A 616 32.34 32.71 37.67
C VAL A 616 31.31 33.68 37.03
N PRO A 617 31.34 33.92 35.70
CA PRO A 617 30.13 34.33 35.01
C PRO A 617 29.26 33.09 34.85
N ASN A 618 28.04 33.19 35.38
CA ASN A 618 27.00 32.17 35.33
C ASN A 618 27.00 31.40 34.00
N ALA A 619 27.06 30.07 34.11
CA ALA A 619 26.69 29.18 33.01
C ALA A 619 25.36 29.67 32.43
N PRO A 620 25.20 29.77 31.09
CA PRO A 620 23.89 30.04 30.54
C PRO A 620 23.00 28.88 31.00
N LEU A 621 21.99 29.20 31.82
CA LEU A 621 20.91 28.28 32.11
C LEU A 621 20.51 27.64 30.77
N LEU A 622 20.41 26.32 30.73
CA LEU A 622 19.71 25.59 29.69
C LEU A 622 18.29 26.15 29.64
N THR A 623 18.10 27.22 28.86
CA THR A 623 16.79 27.75 28.55
C THR A 623 16.14 26.66 27.73
N SER A 624 15.30 25.86 28.40
CA SER A 624 14.44 24.86 27.78
C SER A 624 13.78 25.53 26.57
N THR A 625 14.15 25.10 25.37
CA THR A 625 13.49 25.58 24.15
C THR A 625 12.00 25.29 24.29
N PRO A 626 11.12 26.28 24.05
CA PRO A 626 9.69 26.10 24.24
C PRO A 626 9.18 24.93 23.37
N PRO A 627 8.12 24.23 23.81
CA PRO A 627 7.57 23.11 23.08
C PRO A 627 7.15 23.53 21.66
N ALA A 628 7.22 22.59 20.72
CA ALA A 628 6.96 22.83 19.30
C ALA A 628 5.57 23.44 19.04
N VAL A 629 4.58 23.07 19.86
CA VAL A 629 3.18 23.48 19.75
C VAL A 629 2.59 23.64 21.15
N SER A 630 1.82 24.71 21.39
CA SER A 630 1.10 24.89 22.65
C SER A 630 -0.24 24.15 22.63
N VAL A 631 -0.72 23.66 23.79
CA VAL A 631 -2.09 23.12 23.92
C VAL A 631 -3.14 24.14 23.45
N ARG A 632 -2.87 25.44 23.67
CA ARG A 632 -3.75 26.53 23.25
C ARG A 632 -3.92 26.60 21.73
N ASP A 633 -2.93 26.15 20.96
CA ASP A 633 -3.01 26.11 19.50
C ASP A 633 -4.05 25.11 18.99
N PHE A 634 -4.25 24.00 19.70
CA PHE A 634 -5.28 23.02 19.39
C PHE A 634 -6.66 23.45 19.88
N LEU A 635 -6.73 24.10 21.04
CA LEU A 635 -8.00 24.63 21.58
C LEU A 635 -8.54 25.81 20.74
N SER A 636 -7.66 26.59 20.11
CA SER A 636 -8.01 27.73 19.25
C SER A 636 -8.14 27.37 17.76
N LEU A 637 -8.12 26.08 17.43
CA LEU A 637 -8.02 25.61 16.04
C LEU A 637 -9.23 25.98 15.19
N PHE A 638 -10.41 26.09 15.81
CA PHE A 638 -11.64 26.55 15.18
C PHE A 638 -12.17 27.82 15.84
N PRO A 639 -12.60 28.82 15.05
CA PRO A 639 -13.42 29.91 15.56
C PRO A 639 -14.75 29.40 16.11
N SER A 640 -15.21 29.94 17.24
CA SER A 640 -16.43 29.48 17.94
C SER A 640 -17.67 29.49 17.05
N HIS A 641 -17.81 30.50 16.17
CA HIS A 641 -18.94 30.61 15.25
C HIS A 641 -18.99 29.47 14.21
N ILE A 642 -17.84 28.95 13.77
CA ILE A 642 -17.80 27.80 12.87
C ILE A 642 -18.27 26.57 13.62
N VAL A 643 -17.78 26.35 14.85
CA VAL A 643 -18.18 25.21 15.69
C VAL A 643 -19.69 25.21 15.93
N TYR A 644 -20.27 26.34 16.34
CA TYR A 644 -21.72 26.41 16.59
C TYR A 644 -22.54 26.17 15.32
N SER A 645 -22.07 26.65 14.18
CA SER A 645 -22.81 26.51 12.92
C SER A 645 -22.70 25.10 12.31
N THR A 646 -21.55 24.45 12.42
CA THR A 646 -21.39 23.05 12.00
C THR A 646 -22.16 22.11 12.92
N LEU A 647 -22.15 22.38 14.23
CA LEU A 647 -22.97 21.65 15.20
C LEU A 647 -24.47 21.87 14.94
N GLY A 648 -24.88 23.11 14.67
CA GLY A 648 -26.26 23.45 14.32
C GLY A 648 -26.73 22.72 13.06
N LEU A 649 -25.92 22.70 12.00
CA LEU A 649 -26.20 21.94 10.78
C LEU A 649 -26.27 20.43 11.04
N PHE A 650 -25.42 19.89 11.91
CA PHE A 650 -25.45 18.48 12.29
C PHE A 650 -26.71 18.13 13.08
N VAL A 651 -27.10 18.94 14.06
CA VAL A 651 -28.36 18.71 14.80
C VAL A 651 -29.55 18.82 13.85
N CYS A 652 -29.56 19.83 12.98
CA CYS A 652 -30.59 20.02 11.97
C CYS A 652 -30.70 18.80 11.03
N SER A 653 -29.58 18.23 10.57
CA SER A 653 -29.60 17.04 9.71
C SER A 653 -30.22 15.82 10.39
N ARG A 654 -30.05 15.68 11.71
CA ARG A 654 -30.62 14.59 12.52
C ARG A 654 -32.10 14.76 12.78
N VAL A 655 -32.51 15.99 13.12
CA VAL A 655 -33.93 16.32 13.37
C VAL A 655 -34.76 16.15 12.10
N LEU A 656 -34.24 16.62 10.96
CA LEU A 656 -34.95 16.53 9.68
C LEU A 656 -35.06 15.11 9.11
N ARG A 657 -34.46 14.09 9.75
CA ARG A 657 -34.32 12.71 9.24
C ARG A 657 -34.16 12.73 7.72
N ALA A 658 -33.10 13.38 7.24
CA ALA A 658 -32.92 13.68 5.82
C ALA A 658 -32.88 12.38 4.97
N LYS A 659 -34.05 11.89 4.56
CA LYS A 659 -34.23 10.71 3.70
C LYS A 659 -34.23 11.09 2.22
N SER A 660 -34.45 12.37 1.90
CA SER A 660 -34.42 12.87 0.53
C SER A 660 -33.02 13.33 0.14
N VAL A 661 -32.55 12.87 -1.01
CA VAL A 661 -31.28 13.29 -1.63
C VAL A 661 -31.20 14.81 -1.77
N VAL A 662 -32.33 15.48 -2.03
CA VAL A 662 -32.41 16.94 -2.15
C VAL A 662 -32.08 17.62 -0.82
N THR A 663 -32.60 17.10 0.30
CA THR A 663 -32.33 17.65 1.64
C THR A 663 -30.87 17.46 2.01
N VAL A 664 -30.28 16.30 1.69
CA VAL A 664 -28.86 16.02 1.93
C VAL A 664 -27.96 16.94 1.07
N ALA A 665 -28.32 17.16 -0.20
CA ALA A 665 -27.61 18.09 -1.08
C ALA A 665 -27.68 19.54 -0.56
N ALA A 666 -28.86 19.99 -0.10
CA ALA A 666 -29.03 21.32 0.49
C ALA A 666 -28.19 21.50 1.77
N LEU A 667 -28.16 20.48 2.65
CA LEU A 667 -27.29 20.48 3.84
C LEU A 667 -25.81 20.56 3.47
N GLY A 668 -25.38 19.81 2.45
CA GLY A 668 -24.01 19.86 1.94
C GLY A 668 -23.62 21.23 1.38
N LEU A 669 -24.52 21.86 0.61
CA LEU A 669 -24.32 23.22 0.10
C LEU A 669 -24.28 24.26 1.23
N GLY A 670 -25.18 24.14 2.22
CA GLY A 670 -25.18 25.00 3.40
C GLY A 670 -23.88 24.87 4.20
N TYR A 671 -23.40 23.65 4.40
CA TYR A 671 -22.12 23.37 5.06
C TYR A 671 -20.92 23.97 4.29
N ALA A 672 -20.90 23.83 2.96
CA ALA A 672 -19.86 24.43 2.13
C ALA A 672 -19.88 25.97 2.20
N ALA A 673 -21.07 26.59 2.20
CA ALA A 673 -21.23 28.03 2.33
C ALA A 673 -20.71 28.53 3.69
N VAL A 674 -21.05 27.86 4.78
CA VAL A 674 -20.56 28.12 6.15
C VAL A 674 -19.03 28.17 6.19
N ILE A 675 -18.35 27.19 5.59
CA ILE A 675 -16.89 27.14 5.55
C ILE A 675 -16.31 28.29 4.71
N LEU A 676 -16.84 28.51 3.50
CA LEU A 676 -16.32 29.54 2.59
C LEU A 676 -16.58 30.97 3.08
N VAL A 677 -17.66 31.21 3.82
CA VAL A 677 -17.97 32.55 4.35
C VAL A 677 -17.08 32.86 5.55
N TRP A 678 -16.95 31.91 6.48
CA TRP A 678 -16.34 32.18 7.79
C TRP A 678 -14.87 31.77 7.93
N ASP A 679 -14.34 30.87 7.08
CA ASP A 679 -12.91 30.56 7.06
C ASP A 679 -12.18 31.22 5.87
N GLY A 680 -11.64 32.41 6.12
CA GLY A 680 -10.91 33.18 5.11
C GLY A 680 -9.61 32.51 4.63
N GLU A 681 -8.93 31.75 5.48
CA GLU A 681 -7.67 31.07 5.14
C GLU A 681 -7.93 29.87 4.22
N VAL A 682 -8.91 29.03 4.59
CA VAL A 682 -9.34 27.89 3.77
C VAL A 682 -9.96 28.37 2.46
N ARG A 683 -10.78 29.42 2.48
CA ARG A 683 -11.28 30.07 1.24
C ARG A 683 -10.12 30.54 0.37
N GLY A 684 -9.09 31.15 0.95
CA GLY A 684 -7.90 31.60 0.23
C GLY A 684 -7.15 30.46 -0.45
N LEU A 685 -7.00 29.31 0.23
CA LEU A 685 -6.36 28.12 -0.34
C LEU A 685 -7.18 27.48 -1.47
N LEU A 686 -8.50 27.39 -1.33
CA LEU A 686 -9.37 26.73 -2.31
C LEU A 686 -9.64 27.62 -3.54
N ALA A 687 -9.86 28.92 -3.33
CA ALA A 687 -10.30 29.83 -4.38
C ALA A 687 -9.15 30.38 -5.24
N LYS A 688 -7.97 30.66 -4.66
CA LYS A 688 -6.85 31.28 -5.40
C LYS A 688 -6.35 30.46 -6.60
N PRO A 689 -6.14 29.13 -6.52
CA PRO A 689 -5.65 28.32 -7.64
C PRO A 689 -6.69 28.15 -8.75
N VAL A 690 -7.98 28.09 -8.40
CA VAL A 690 -9.09 28.00 -9.35
C VAL A 690 -9.27 29.33 -10.07
N TRP A 691 -9.30 30.42 -9.32
CA TRP A 691 -9.45 31.77 -9.87
C TRP A 691 -8.26 32.17 -10.74
N SER A 692 -7.03 31.80 -10.38
CA SER A 692 -5.85 32.09 -11.21
C SER A 692 -5.84 31.35 -12.55
N ARG A 693 -6.51 30.19 -12.65
CA ARG A 693 -6.68 29.43 -13.91
C ARG A 693 -7.89 29.87 -14.72
N VAL A 694 -8.95 30.33 -14.06
CA VAL A 694 -10.20 30.78 -14.72
C VAL A 694 -10.10 32.23 -15.22
N ARG A 695 -9.37 33.11 -14.51
CA ARG A 695 -9.19 34.53 -14.88
C ARG A 695 -8.68 34.74 -16.32
N PRO A 696 -7.68 33.99 -16.83
CA PRO A 696 -7.23 34.12 -18.22
C PRO A 696 -8.29 33.65 -19.24
N LEU A 697 -9.08 32.63 -18.91
CA LEU A 697 -10.12 32.08 -19.79
C LEU A 697 -11.31 33.04 -19.93
N LEU A 698 -11.71 33.70 -18.85
CA LEU A 698 -12.74 34.75 -18.88
C LEU A 698 -12.26 36.00 -19.62
N TRP A 699 -10.98 36.38 -19.48
CA TRP A 699 -10.39 37.48 -20.24
C TRP A 699 -10.30 37.18 -21.75
N ARG A 700 -9.95 35.94 -22.14
CA ARG A 700 -10.02 35.50 -23.55
C ARG A 700 -11.44 35.59 -24.13
N ARG A 701 -12.45 35.24 -23.33
CA ARG A 701 -13.86 35.32 -23.76
C ARG A 701 -14.35 36.77 -23.91
N ARG A 702 -13.85 37.70 -23.08
CA ARG A 702 -14.13 39.15 -23.22
C ARG A 702 -13.45 39.76 -24.46
N HIS A 703 -12.24 39.34 -24.81
CA HIS A 703 -11.57 39.85 -26.02
C HIS A 703 -12.13 39.27 -27.33
N HIS A 704 -12.64 38.03 -27.35
CA HIS A 704 -13.37 37.51 -28.52
C HIS A 704 -14.81 38.02 -28.64
N GLY A 705 -15.43 38.51 -27.56
CA GLY A 705 -16.74 39.17 -27.61
C GLY A 705 -16.70 40.62 -28.11
N SER A 706 -15.52 41.23 -28.25
CA SER A 706 -15.36 42.64 -28.67
C SER A 706 -14.80 42.82 -30.08
N GLN A 707 -14.58 41.74 -30.83
CA GLN A 707 -14.11 41.75 -32.24
C GLN A 707 -15.13 41.20 -33.23
N VAL A 708 -16.41 41.11 -32.86
CA VAL A 708 -17.49 40.79 -33.79
C VAL A 708 -18.47 41.95 -33.80
N GLY A 709 -18.35 42.83 -34.79
CA GLY A 709 -19.37 43.83 -35.09
C GLY A 709 -18.87 45.22 -35.44
N THR A 710 -18.22 45.38 -36.60
CA THR A 710 -18.48 46.51 -37.51
C THR A 710 -17.99 46.14 -38.91
N ILE A 711 -18.94 45.67 -39.71
CA ILE A 711 -18.84 45.56 -41.17
C ILE A 711 -19.07 46.97 -41.72
N THR A 712 -18.18 47.48 -42.58
CA THR A 712 -18.45 48.64 -43.45
C THR A 712 -18.13 48.25 -44.90
N PRO A 713 -19.02 48.51 -45.88
CA PRO A 713 -18.77 48.20 -47.28
C PRO A 713 -18.16 49.39 -48.05
N SER A 714 -17.63 49.07 -49.22
CA SER A 714 -16.80 49.85 -50.16
C SER A 714 -17.35 51.18 -50.70
N SER A 715 -16.46 52.15 -50.95
CA SER A 715 -16.38 53.03 -52.14
C SER A 715 -15.01 53.75 -52.13
N ARG A 716 -14.14 53.56 -53.14
CA ARG A 716 -13.96 54.27 -54.43
C ARG A 716 -13.27 55.65 -54.33
N GLU A 717 -12.17 55.77 -55.08
CA GLU A 717 -11.56 56.99 -55.68
C GLU A 717 -10.84 58.02 -54.79
N GLY A 718 -9.72 58.54 -55.31
CA GLY A 718 -9.21 59.88 -54.96
C GLY A 718 -7.72 59.97 -54.70
N ALA A 719 -6.98 60.42 -55.71
CA ALA A 719 -5.54 60.69 -55.66
C ALA A 719 -5.18 61.99 -54.91
N SER A 720 -3.93 62.02 -54.45
CA SER A 720 -2.99 63.16 -54.45
C SER A 720 -3.01 64.24 -53.35
N LEU A 721 -1.78 64.45 -52.85
CA LEU A 721 -1.06 65.72 -52.61
C LEU A 721 -1.14 66.50 -51.27
N SER A 722 0.08 66.84 -50.83
CA SER A 722 0.55 67.98 -50.03
C SER A 722 0.57 67.82 -48.50
N GLU A 723 1.69 67.52 -47.85
CA GLU A 723 2.94 68.30 -47.59
C GLU A 723 2.91 69.10 -46.25
N LYS A 724 3.94 68.84 -45.42
CA LYS A 724 4.64 69.74 -44.46
C LYS A 724 3.99 70.19 -43.12
N LYS A 725 4.60 69.75 -42.00
CA LYS A 725 5.62 70.46 -41.15
C LYS A 725 5.77 69.70 -39.81
N ALA A 726 6.93 69.09 -39.51
CA ALA A 726 8.13 69.69 -38.90
C ALA A 726 7.92 70.15 -37.44
N ASN A 727 8.38 69.37 -36.45
CA ASN A 727 9.74 69.44 -35.91
C ASN A 727 10.10 68.14 -35.19
#